data_AF-A0A8H7LCG0-F1
#
_entry.id   AF-A0A8H7LCG0-F1
#
_cell.length_a   1.000
_cell.length_b   1.000
_cell.length_c   1.000
_cell.angle_alpha   90.00
_cell.angle_beta   90.00
_cell.angle_gamma   90.00
#
_symmetry.space_group_name_H-M   'P 1'
#
loop_
_entity.id
_entity.type
_entity.pdbx_description
1 polymer ?
#
loop_
_entity_poly.entity_id
_entity_poly.type
_entity_poly.pdbx_seq_one_letter_code
_entity_poly.pdbx_strand_id
1 'polypeptide(L)'
;MNEAALSRISSVIKVEDDLQKIEGLRQQFIKEKTSIDVKLHNTTQEQIESVVSNLDKLKLSVNKLGNIKANVDKINTIHEETVTNAREYETLKSVTDVYQTMMQVQNLYTDIANFRQYIEHIGNMIAAEFDAVSESIDYPLLNIHRIHFNVTQARNFLEYLEAEAEALSDDTQSIVRKIVFPVRKMVRDFDDLLKEIVISITEAVKEGNVEMVHKVVRIIEYETAEDVKLSLYKALQVNNLESRKTENYSKFRACPRHYKKFFFDKLEESLADTFNKCVDHFQQDRLLVYDNLEWLEDELVFVKRTLAQLFPENWHVLDFVFGSYYNLLHNFTMDIIHASPPAEDLMRVLMYDTHYNAFIASLFGPEKAKKTVQKSILGDELKETVLEDYLKVIVLKMSEWNEVLIEQEAEVFVSRLEPPDYYSLKQTIEDIDQYDHPIFHEVMTEVYVLPDFKTTLSMLKEQADVAADSGYGKVLVAVIENWSVCYIKRVEAYMKLIEDEIVKYMSVYNNDHCLIKGSRTKRLLRIQPSKPVPTYDVENMSPEELAEISKPGLVEYLTALGNTYEINHERLMDKFLPKYQQKVHLAYQTRIVEAFENTDFPGSELNGMVIRALVDIMINDLTPALSTVFTSKWYENEKGPNTGEPNMAQKIVKTIEEYMLEMKGYATYEMYNITFTVALDSLMTAYLRIGYQNILHGDGKKIDPTAVKKHKSFAEAVNRDIGIIYEGLDHLFSRKDVLYLVKSLSALEFLTALATCENIIEDVPEIWEHEILETYYDCSVEFVRGALLCRKDVDNKTVGPLIERLLEIKNHYQQAVPAPESEVVTLNHFVYT
;
A
#
# COMPACT_ATOMS: atom_id res chain seq x y z
N MET A 1 50.59 0.69 -25.81
CA MET A 1 49.69 -0.14 -24.97
C MET A 1 48.68 0.80 -24.34
N ASN A 2 47.37 0.52 -24.46
CA ASN A 2 46.32 1.43 -24.01
C ASN A 2 46.28 1.51 -22.47
N GLU A 3 46.20 2.71 -21.91
CA GLU A 3 46.01 2.98 -20.47
C GLU A 3 44.83 2.20 -19.87
N ALA A 4 43.80 1.89 -20.66
CA ALA A 4 42.66 1.07 -20.23
C ALA A 4 43.02 -0.40 -19.94
N ALA A 5 44.02 -0.97 -20.62
CA ALA A 5 44.50 -2.31 -20.33
C ALA A 5 45.33 -2.33 -19.04
N LEU A 6 46.15 -1.28 -18.84
CA LEU A 6 46.92 -1.08 -17.62
C LEU A 6 46.00 -0.78 -16.41
N SER A 7 44.89 -0.07 -16.58
CA SER A 7 43.93 0.19 -15.50
C SER A 7 43.15 -1.07 -15.09
N ARG A 8 42.76 -1.91 -16.07
CA ARG A 8 42.16 -3.23 -15.77
C ARG A 8 43.13 -4.12 -15.02
N ILE A 9 44.40 -4.19 -15.46
CA ILE A 9 45.44 -4.99 -14.78
C ILE A 9 45.71 -4.45 -13.36
N SER A 10 45.80 -3.12 -13.21
CA SER A 10 46.00 -2.45 -11.92
C SER A 10 44.83 -2.64 -10.95
N SER A 11 43.59 -2.71 -11.46
CA SER A 11 42.41 -2.96 -10.62
C SER A 11 42.35 -4.38 -10.05
N VAL A 12 43.03 -5.34 -10.69
CA VAL A 12 42.93 -6.78 -10.38
C VAL A 12 44.09 -7.27 -9.50
N ILE A 13 45.21 -6.53 -9.41
CA ILE A 13 46.37 -6.91 -8.59
C ILE A 13 46.55 -5.85 -7.50
N LYS A 14 45.89 -6.03 -6.36
CA LYS A 14 46.04 -5.14 -5.20
C LYS A 14 46.70 -5.79 -3.98
N VAL A 15 46.77 -7.12 -3.90
CA VAL A 15 47.33 -7.86 -2.75
C VAL A 15 48.31 -8.95 -3.23
N GLU A 16 49.33 -9.29 -2.44
CA GLU A 16 50.34 -10.32 -2.78
C GLU A 16 49.73 -11.71 -3.04
N ASP A 17 48.60 -12.06 -2.41
CA ASP A 17 47.87 -13.32 -2.67
C ASP A 17 47.24 -13.41 -4.08
N ASP A 18 46.97 -12.27 -4.73
CA ASP A 18 46.43 -12.26 -6.10
C ASP A 18 47.49 -12.59 -7.17
N LEU A 19 48.78 -12.61 -6.81
CA LEU A 19 49.86 -13.10 -7.69
C LEU A 19 49.67 -14.59 -8.03
N GLN A 20 49.08 -15.38 -7.14
CA GLN A 20 48.80 -16.81 -7.40
C GLN A 20 47.69 -17.01 -8.45
N LYS A 21 46.79 -16.03 -8.63
CA LYS A 21 45.68 -16.09 -9.61
C LYS A 21 46.07 -15.63 -11.01
N ILE A 22 47.28 -15.09 -11.20
CA ILE A 22 47.74 -14.55 -12.50
C ILE A 22 47.80 -15.63 -13.58
N GLU A 23 48.19 -16.86 -13.23
CA GLU A 23 48.29 -17.93 -14.22
C GLU A 23 46.90 -18.36 -14.73
N GLY A 24 45.89 -18.37 -13.84
CA GLY A 24 44.49 -18.60 -14.20
C GLY A 24 43.91 -17.48 -15.07
N LEU A 25 44.15 -16.22 -14.70
CA LEU A 25 43.71 -15.06 -15.48
C LEU A 25 44.41 -14.99 -16.85
N ARG A 26 45.69 -15.36 -16.92
CA ARG A 26 46.41 -15.45 -18.19
C ARG A 26 45.81 -16.52 -19.09
N GLN A 27 45.44 -17.69 -18.56
CA GLN A 27 44.72 -18.69 -19.34
C GLN A 27 43.35 -18.19 -19.80
N GLN A 28 42.63 -17.44 -18.96
CA GLN A 28 41.35 -16.83 -19.31
C GLN A 28 41.50 -15.79 -20.43
N PHE A 29 42.48 -14.88 -20.35
CA PHE A 29 42.76 -13.91 -21.41
C PHE A 29 43.26 -14.56 -22.70
N ILE A 30 43.98 -15.67 -22.63
CA ILE A 30 44.36 -16.43 -23.83
C ILE A 30 43.11 -17.09 -24.45
N LYS A 31 42.19 -17.61 -23.64
CA LYS A 31 40.90 -18.14 -24.14
C LYS A 31 40.03 -17.04 -24.75
N GLU A 32 39.95 -15.88 -24.11
CA GLU A 32 39.23 -14.72 -24.66
C GLU A 32 39.87 -14.22 -25.94
N LYS A 33 41.20 -14.08 -25.97
CA LYS A 33 41.93 -13.68 -27.18
C LYS A 33 41.71 -14.67 -28.31
N THR A 34 41.85 -15.97 -28.06
CA THR A 34 41.64 -16.99 -29.11
C THR A 34 40.20 -17.01 -29.60
N SER A 35 39.21 -16.82 -28.72
CA SER A 35 37.81 -16.70 -29.11
C SER A 35 37.55 -15.44 -29.96
N ILE A 36 38.14 -14.31 -29.56
CA ILE A 36 38.06 -13.06 -30.30
C ILE A 36 38.76 -13.21 -31.65
N ASP A 37 39.95 -13.80 -31.71
CA ASP A 37 40.73 -14.03 -32.93
C ASP A 37 39.96 -14.95 -33.89
N VAL A 38 39.29 -16.00 -33.40
CA VAL A 38 38.41 -16.85 -34.24
C VAL A 38 37.22 -16.06 -34.79
N LYS A 39 36.56 -15.25 -33.95
CA LYS A 39 35.45 -14.40 -34.40
C LYS A 39 35.92 -13.35 -35.42
N LEU A 40 37.05 -12.71 -35.16
CA LEU A 40 37.67 -11.75 -36.06
C LEU A 40 38.04 -12.42 -37.37
N HIS A 41 38.67 -13.59 -37.33
CA HIS A 41 39.04 -14.33 -38.53
C HIS A 41 37.82 -14.68 -39.38
N ASN A 42 36.79 -15.28 -38.79
CA ASN A 42 35.55 -15.61 -39.50
C ASN A 42 34.89 -14.35 -40.08
N THR A 43 34.79 -13.28 -39.30
CA THR A 43 34.20 -12.01 -39.78
C THR A 43 35.03 -11.42 -40.91
N THR A 44 36.37 -11.41 -40.78
CA THR A 44 37.25 -10.91 -41.85
C THR A 44 37.17 -11.77 -43.09
N GLN A 45 37.00 -13.08 -42.95
CA GLN A 45 36.86 -13.99 -44.08
C GLN A 45 35.52 -13.78 -44.79
N GLU A 46 34.41 -13.66 -44.06
CA GLU A 46 33.10 -13.33 -44.64
C GLU A 46 33.14 -11.97 -45.37
N GLN A 47 33.82 -10.97 -44.80
CA GLN A 47 34.01 -9.67 -45.45
C GLN A 47 34.89 -9.79 -46.70
N ILE A 48 35.97 -10.57 -46.68
CA ILE A 48 36.82 -10.80 -47.85
C ILE A 48 36.02 -11.54 -48.94
N GLU A 49 35.28 -12.59 -48.60
CA GLU A 49 34.43 -13.33 -49.54
C GLU A 49 33.33 -12.45 -50.14
N SER A 50 32.71 -11.59 -49.32
CA SER A 50 31.76 -10.58 -49.78
C SER A 50 32.41 -9.57 -50.72
N VAL A 51 33.59 -9.05 -50.39
CA VAL A 51 34.33 -8.11 -51.25
C VAL A 51 34.74 -8.76 -52.56
N VAL A 52 35.21 -10.01 -52.55
CA VAL A 52 35.57 -10.76 -53.75
C VAL A 52 34.33 -11.02 -54.61
N SER A 53 33.22 -11.48 -54.01
CA SER A 53 31.95 -11.67 -54.72
C SER A 53 31.42 -10.37 -55.33
N ASN A 54 31.53 -9.26 -54.59
CA ASN A 54 31.12 -7.95 -55.07
C ASN A 54 32.03 -7.45 -56.19
N LEU A 55 33.35 -7.69 -56.12
CA LEU A 55 34.27 -7.38 -57.22
C LEU A 55 33.99 -8.21 -58.47
N ASP A 56 33.64 -9.50 -58.32
CA ASP A 56 33.24 -10.33 -59.45
C ASP A 56 31.92 -9.87 -60.06
N LYS A 57 30.90 -9.56 -59.23
CA LYS A 57 29.64 -8.97 -59.69
C LYS A 57 29.86 -7.62 -60.37
N LEU A 58 30.78 -6.80 -59.86
CA LEU A 58 31.13 -5.51 -60.44
C LEU A 58 31.85 -5.70 -61.78
N LYS A 59 32.81 -6.62 -61.88
CA LYS A 59 33.49 -6.95 -63.13
C LYS A 59 32.51 -7.49 -64.18
N LEU A 60 31.58 -8.37 -63.78
CA LEU A 60 30.50 -8.84 -64.65
C LEU A 60 29.58 -7.70 -65.08
N SER A 61 29.24 -6.79 -64.16
CA SER A 61 28.41 -5.62 -64.46
C SER A 61 29.11 -4.66 -65.41
N VAL A 62 30.40 -4.37 -65.21
CA VAL A 62 31.21 -3.54 -66.11
C VAL A 62 31.28 -4.16 -67.50
N ASN A 63 31.45 -5.48 -67.60
CA ASN A 63 31.42 -6.17 -68.90
C ASN A 63 30.03 -6.11 -69.56
N LYS A 64 28.95 -6.34 -68.79
CA LYS A 64 27.58 -6.22 -69.31
C LYS A 64 27.25 -4.79 -69.72
N LEU A 65 27.69 -3.80 -68.96
CA LEU A 65 27.46 -2.38 -69.22
C LEU A 65 28.31 -1.89 -70.40
N GLY A 66 29.52 -2.41 -70.55
CA GLY A 66 30.33 -2.24 -71.77
C GLY A 66 29.64 -2.82 -73.00
N ASN A 67 29.05 -4.02 -72.90
CA ASN A 67 28.27 -4.63 -73.98
C ASN A 67 26.98 -3.85 -74.28
N ILE A 68 26.25 -3.39 -73.25
CA ILE A 68 25.06 -2.56 -73.42
C ILE A 68 25.45 -1.24 -74.07
N LYS A 69 26.52 -0.58 -73.62
CA LYS A 69 27.00 0.66 -74.23
C LYS A 69 27.39 0.44 -75.68
N ALA A 70 28.14 -0.61 -76.00
CA ALA A 70 28.47 -0.95 -77.38
C ALA A 70 27.23 -1.25 -78.23
N ASN A 71 26.20 -1.89 -77.66
CA ASN A 71 24.93 -2.14 -78.35
C ASN A 71 24.10 -0.86 -78.51
N VAL A 72 24.10 0.04 -77.51
CA VAL A 72 23.43 1.35 -77.58
C VAL A 72 24.13 2.23 -78.59
N ASP A 73 25.47 2.24 -78.64
CA ASP A 73 26.24 2.97 -79.64
C ASP A 73 25.97 2.42 -81.05
N LYS A 74 25.82 1.10 -81.20
CA LYS A 74 25.35 0.47 -82.45
C LYS A 74 23.93 0.86 -82.83
N ILE A 75 23.01 0.90 -81.86
CA ILE A 75 21.63 1.32 -82.09
C ILE A 75 21.56 2.81 -82.45
N ASN A 76 22.34 3.65 -81.77
CA ASN A 76 22.42 5.08 -82.04
C ASN A 76 23.04 5.35 -83.41
N THR A 77 24.06 4.62 -83.81
CA THR A 77 24.62 4.71 -85.17
C THR A 77 23.61 4.26 -86.22
N ILE A 78 22.89 3.15 -86.01
CA ILE A 78 21.78 2.74 -86.89
C ILE A 78 20.65 3.78 -86.90
N HIS A 79 20.35 4.41 -85.75
CA HIS A 79 19.34 5.46 -85.64
C HIS A 79 19.76 6.72 -86.40
N GLU A 80 21.01 7.15 -86.27
CA GLU A 80 21.57 8.27 -87.04
C GLU A 80 21.60 7.95 -88.54
N GLU A 81 21.96 6.73 -88.95
CA GLU A 81 21.94 6.27 -90.34
C GLU A 81 20.52 6.18 -90.93
N THR A 82 19.51 5.86 -90.12
CA THR A 82 18.10 5.82 -90.55
C THR A 82 17.46 7.21 -90.58
N VAL A 83 17.78 8.08 -89.61
CA VAL A 83 17.32 9.48 -89.56
C VAL A 83 17.93 10.31 -90.69
N THR A 84 19.21 10.12 -91.01
CA THR A 84 19.86 10.85 -92.11
C THR A 84 19.37 10.42 -93.50
N ASN A 85 18.98 9.15 -93.68
CA ASN A 85 18.49 8.64 -94.97
C ASN A 85 17.00 8.89 -95.25
N ALA A 86 16.16 9.11 -94.23
CA ALA A 86 14.71 9.22 -94.38
C ALA A 86 14.19 10.65 -94.16
N ARG A 87 14.32 11.53 -95.17
CA ARG A 87 13.69 12.87 -95.17
C ARG A 87 12.15 12.85 -95.01
N GLU A 88 11.51 11.70 -95.22
CA GLU A 88 10.06 11.52 -95.10
C GLU A 88 9.62 10.99 -93.73
N TYR A 89 10.55 10.67 -92.82
CA TYR A 89 10.19 10.15 -91.50
C TYR A 89 9.59 11.23 -90.60
N GLU A 90 10.08 12.48 -90.64
CA GLU A 90 9.48 13.59 -89.89
C GLU A 90 8.07 13.95 -90.39
N THR A 91 7.85 13.87 -91.70
CA THR A 91 6.53 14.13 -92.29
C THR A 91 5.56 12.99 -92.00
N LEU A 92 5.99 11.73 -92.06
CA LEU A 92 5.15 10.59 -91.65
C LEU A 92 4.87 10.57 -90.14
N LYS A 93 5.85 10.93 -89.30
CA LYS A 93 5.67 11.03 -87.85
C LYS A 93 4.67 12.13 -87.50
N SER A 94 4.84 13.32 -88.07
CA SER A 94 3.89 14.43 -87.85
C SER A 94 2.48 14.12 -88.38
N VAL A 95 2.33 13.45 -89.54
CA VAL A 95 1.02 13.01 -90.05
C VAL A 95 0.41 11.94 -89.14
N THR A 96 1.21 11.02 -88.60
CA THR A 96 0.76 10.00 -87.66
C THR A 96 0.35 10.62 -86.32
N ASP A 97 1.10 11.60 -85.82
CA ASP A 97 0.79 12.35 -84.60
C ASP A 97 -0.50 13.18 -84.76
N VAL A 98 -0.70 13.80 -85.92
CA VAL A 98 -1.96 14.51 -86.26
C VAL A 98 -3.13 13.53 -86.36
N TYR A 99 -2.94 12.34 -86.95
CA TYR A 99 -3.99 11.33 -87.00
C TYR A 99 -4.33 10.78 -85.61
N GLN A 100 -3.33 10.56 -84.76
CA GLN A 100 -3.52 10.12 -83.37
C GLN A 100 -4.27 11.16 -82.53
N THR A 101 -3.86 12.42 -82.62
CA THR A 101 -4.55 13.53 -81.94
C THR A 101 -5.97 13.72 -82.47
N MET A 102 -6.21 13.60 -83.78
CA MET A 102 -7.56 13.64 -84.35
C MET A 102 -8.44 12.49 -83.85
N MET A 103 -7.90 11.28 -83.77
CA MET A 103 -8.60 10.11 -83.24
C MET A 103 -8.92 10.26 -81.75
N GLN A 104 -7.98 10.81 -80.96
CA GLN A 104 -8.21 11.12 -79.54
C GLN A 104 -9.32 12.15 -79.37
N VAL A 105 -9.33 13.25 -80.14
CA VAL A 105 -10.38 14.27 -80.08
C VAL A 105 -11.74 13.70 -80.47
N GLN A 106 -11.79 12.83 -81.49
CA GLN A 106 -13.02 12.16 -81.88
C GLN A 106 -13.55 11.22 -80.79
N ASN A 107 -12.66 10.43 -80.16
CA ASN A 107 -13.02 9.56 -79.04
C ASN A 107 -13.47 10.37 -77.81
N LEU A 108 -12.80 11.48 -77.50
CA LEU A 108 -13.20 12.39 -76.43
C LEU A 108 -14.60 12.98 -76.71
N TYR A 109 -14.89 13.36 -77.95
CA TYR A 109 -16.20 13.86 -78.31
C TYR A 109 -17.30 12.81 -78.14
N THR A 110 -17.07 11.59 -78.62
CA THR A 110 -18.04 10.48 -78.44
C THR A 110 -18.22 10.12 -76.98
N ASP A 111 -17.14 10.14 -76.19
CA ASP A 111 -17.20 9.81 -74.77
C ASP A 111 -17.90 10.89 -73.97
N ILE A 112 -17.66 12.19 -74.23
CA ILE A 112 -18.40 13.30 -73.60
C ILE A 112 -19.89 13.21 -73.93
N ALA A 113 -20.25 12.88 -75.17
CA ALA A 113 -21.65 12.74 -75.59
C ALA A 113 -22.36 11.58 -74.87
N ASN A 114 -21.66 10.46 -74.70
CA ASN A 114 -22.20 9.26 -74.03
C ASN A 114 -22.05 9.30 -72.50
N PHE A 115 -21.25 10.22 -71.97
CA PHE A 115 -20.86 10.28 -70.56
C PHE A 115 -22.04 10.43 -69.61
N ARG A 116 -23.07 11.19 -70.01
CA ARG A 116 -24.26 11.40 -69.17
C ARG A 116 -25.06 10.11 -68.96
N GLN A 117 -25.25 9.32 -70.01
CA GLN A 117 -25.94 8.03 -69.93
C GLN A 117 -25.11 7.02 -69.13
N TYR A 118 -23.78 7.08 -69.29
CA TYR A 118 -22.86 6.24 -68.53
C TYR A 118 -22.89 6.55 -67.02
N ILE A 119 -22.89 7.82 -66.62
CA ILE A 119 -23.02 8.22 -65.21
C ILE A 119 -24.35 7.77 -64.61
N GLU A 120 -25.46 7.95 -65.34
CA GLU A 120 -26.79 7.54 -64.86
C GLU A 120 -26.89 6.02 -64.67
N HIS A 121 -26.34 5.24 -65.62
CA HIS A 121 -26.29 3.79 -65.51
C HIS A 121 -25.48 3.33 -64.30
N ILE A 122 -24.33 3.96 -64.03
CA ILE A 122 -23.49 3.57 -62.88
C ILE A 122 -24.07 4.04 -61.56
N GLY A 123 -24.66 5.24 -61.52
CA GLY A 123 -25.42 5.71 -60.35
C GLY A 123 -26.52 4.71 -59.95
N ASN A 124 -27.25 4.17 -60.92
CA ASN A 124 -28.26 3.15 -60.67
C ASN A 124 -27.66 1.81 -60.20
N MET A 125 -26.50 1.40 -60.72
CA MET A 125 -25.80 0.20 -60.24
C MET A 125 -25.25 0.37 -58.82
N ILE A 126 -24.76 1.57 -58.47
CA ILE A 126 -24.28 1.90 -57.12
C ILE A 126 -25.44 1.88 -56.14
N ALA A 127 -26.56 2.53 -56.48
CA ALA A 127 -27.75 2.56 -55.62
C ALA A 127 -28.32 1.15 -55.38
N ALA A 128 -28.41 0.32 -56.43
CA ALA A 128 -28.92 -1.04 -56.30
C ALA A 128 -28.02 -1.94 -55.43
N GLU A 129 -26.69 -1.78 -55.49
CA GLU A 129 -25.78 -2.52 -54.62
C GLU A 129 -25.74 -1.94 -53.20
N PHE A 130 -25.94 -0.62 -53.03
CA PHE A 130 -26.05 0.02 -51.72
C PHE A 130 -27.28 -0.48 -50.95
N ASP A 131 -28.44 -0.52 -51.61
CA ASP A 131 -29.68 -1.05 -51.03
C ASP A 131 -29.52 -2.55 -50.69
N ALA A 132 -28.88 -3.34 -51.56
CA ALA A 132 -28.68 -4.77 -51.31
C ALA A 132 -27.72 -5.08 -50.14
N VAL A 133 -26.68 -4.26 -49.95
CA VAL A 133 -25.71 -4.40 -48.85
C VAL A 133 -26.33 -3.96 -47.52
N SER A 134 -27.16 -2.91 -47.53
CA SER A 134 -27.85 -2.44 -46.33
C SER A 134 -28.99 -3.37 -45.89
N GLU A 135 -29.63 -4.08 -46.82
CA GLU A 135 -30.71 -5.03 -46.50
C GLU A 135 -30.23 -6.46 -46.17
N SER A 136 -29.07 -6.90 -46.69
CA SER A 136 -28.62 -8.30 -46.51
C SER A 136 -27.09 -8.45 -46.38
N ILE A 137 -26.65 -8.88 -45.19
CA ILE A 137 -25.24 -9.08 -44.81
C ILE A 137 -24.62 -10.29 -45.54
N ASP A 138 -25.46 -11.26 -45.93
CA ASP A 138 -25.08 -12.46 -46.71
C ASP A 138 -24.71 -12.18 -48.18
N TYR A 139 -24.93 -10.97 -48.70
CA TYR A 139 -24.78 -10.73 -50.13
C TYR A 139 -23.30 -10.67 -50.56
N PRO A 140 -22.83 -11.52 -51.49
CA PRO A 140 -21.40 -11.63 -51.82
C PRO A 140 -20.89 -10.54 -52.76
N LEU A 141 -21.65 -9.45 -53.02
CA LEU A 141 -21.27 -8.32 -53.88
C LEU A 141 -20.83 -8.75 -55.29
N LEU A 142 -21.78 -9.02 -56.18
CA LEU A 142 -21.46 -9.48 -57.54
C LEU A 142 -20.90 -8.37 -58.44
N ASN A 143 -21.36 -7.11 -58.28
CA ASN A 143 -21.04 -6.06 -59.24
C ASN A 143 -19.94 -5.10 -58.79
N ILE A 144 -19.40 -5.25 -57.58
CA ILE A 144 -18.40 -4.32 -57.01
C ILE A 144 -17.18 -4.11 -57.91
N HIS A 145 -16.66 -5.16 -58.55
CA HIS A 145 -15.52 -5.03 -59.48
C HIS A 145 -15.88 -4.27 -60.76
N ARG A 146 -17.11 -4.44 -61.26
CA ARG A 146 -17.60 -3.73 -62.44
C ARG A 146 -17.82 -2.26 -62.12
N ILE A 147 -18.40 -1.97 -60.96
CA ILE A 147 -18.57 -0.61 -60.45
C ILE A 147 -17.20 0.05 -60.27
N HIS A 148 -16.26 -0.62 -59.61
CA HIS A 148 -14.90 -0.11 -59.42
C HIS A 148 -14.20 0.20 -60.74
N PHE A 149 -14.24 -0.73 -61.71
CA PHE A 149 -13.66 -0.49 -63.04
C PHE A 149 -14.29 0.73 -63.72
N ASN A 150 -15.61 0.82 -63.70
CA ASN A 150 -16.35 1.88 -64.37
C ASN A 150 -16.15 3.25 -63.70
N VAL A 151 -16.12 3.29 -62.37
CA VAL A 151 -15.79 4.46 -61.55
C VAL A 151 -14.36 4.89 -61.80
N THR A 152 -13.41 3.96 -61.87
CA THR A 152 -12.00 4.28 -62.16
C THR A 152 -11.82 4.84 -63.56
N GLN A 153 -12.53 4.33 -64.57
CA GLN A 153 -12.55 4.94 -65.92
C GLN A 153 -13.12 6.36 -65.90
N ALA A 154 -14.24 6.58 -65.20
CA ALA A 154 -14.83 7.91 -65.05
C ALA A 154 -13.90 8.90 -64.32
N ARG A 155 -13.17 8.44 -63.29
CA ARG A 155 -12.16 9.22 -62.56
C ARG A 155 -10.93 9.53 -63.42
N ASN A 156 -10.42 8.57 -64.19
CA ASN A 156 -9.28 8.81 -65.09
C ASN A 156 -9.63 9.84 -66.17
N PHE A 157 -10.84 9.76 -66.72
CA PHE A 157 -11.36 10.73 -67.68
C PHE A 157 -11.52 12.13 -67.06
N LEU A 158 -12.00 12.21 -65.83
CA LEU A 158 -12.06 13.45 -65.05
C LEU A 158 -10.67 14.08 -64.88
N GLU A 159 -9.71 13.31 -64.37
CA GLU A 159 -8.35 13.79 -64.11
C GLU A 159 -7.65 14.26 -65.40
N TYR A 160 -7.90 13.57 -66.53
CA TYR A 160 -7.42 13.96 -67.86
C TYR A 160 -8.01 15.30 -68.31
N LEU A 161 -9.33 15.47 -68.19
CA LEU A 161 -9.99 16.72 -68.54
C LEU A 161 -9.55 17.90 -67.66
N GLU A 162 -9.31 17.68 -66.37
CA GLU A 162 -8.81 18.72 -65.46
C GLU A 162 -7.38 19.12 -65.80
N ALA A 163 -6.50 18.17 -66.11
CA ALA A 163 -5.12 18.44 -66.51
C ALA A 163 -5.01 19.18 -67.85
N GLU A 164 -5.87 18.86 -68.82
CA GLU A 164 -5.96 19.58 -70.11
C GLU A 164 -6.64 20.96 -69.94
N ALA A 165 -7.62 21.06 -69.04
CA ALA A 165 -8.31 22.33 -68.75
C ALA A 165 -7.38 23.39 -68.13
N GLU A 166 -6.38 23.00 -67.33
CA GLU A 166 -5.39 23.92 -66.76
C GLU A 166 -4.58 24.69 -67.82
N ALA A 167 -4.45 24.16 -69.04
CA ALA A 167 -3.79 24.80 -70.16
C ALA A 167 -4.71 25.72 -71.00
N LEU A 168 -6.02 25.71 -70.73
CA LEU A 168 -7.06 26.38 -71.52
C LEU A 168 -7.61 27.63 -70.80
N SER A 169 -8.37 28.47 -71.53
CA SER A 169 -8.91 29.75 -71.02
C SER A 169 -9.97 29.58 -69.92
N ASP A 170 -10.09 30.57 -69.03
CA ASP A 170 -11.01 30.55 -67.86
C ASP A 170 -12.47 30.19 -68.22
N ASP A 171 -12.99 30.66 -69.35
CA ASP A 171 -14.34 30.35 -69.80
C ASP A 171 -14.51 28.85 -70.11
N THR A 172 -13.52 28.21 -70.74
CA THR A 172 -13.55 26.78 -71.06
C THR A 172 -13.35 25.91 -69.82
N GLN A 173 -12.56 26.36 -68.85
CA GLN A 173 -12.44 25.71 -67.54
C GLN A 173 -13.78 25.68 -66.80
N SER A 174 -14.59 26.75 -66.89
CA SER A 174 -15.91 26.80 -66.27
C SER A 174 -16.89 25.78 -66.85
N ILE A 175 -16.79 25.48 -68.16
CA ILE A 175 -17.62 24.49 -68.86
C ILE A 175 -17.18 23.08 -68.48
N VAL A 176 -15.87 22.81 -68.46
CA VAL A 176 -15.32 21.53 -68.01
C VAL A 176 -15.75 21.22 -66.57
N ARG A 177 -15.68 22.19 -65.66
CA ARG A 177 -16.15 22.03 -64.27
C ARG A 177 -17.64 21.66 -64.17
N LYS A 178 -18.50 22.16 -65.07
CA LYS A 178 -19.93 21.78 -65.10
C LYS A 178 -20.14 20.34 -65.59
N ILE A 179 -19.37 19.89 -66.57
CA ILE A 179 -19.42 18.50 -67.07
C ILE A 179 -18.87 17.51 -66.02
N VAL A 180 -17.89 17.97 -65.23
CA VAL A 180 -17.21 17.21 -64.18
C VAL A 180 -18.03 17.04 -62.89
N PHE A 181 -18.90 18.00 -62.56
CA PHE A 181 -19.62 18.01 -61.28
C PHE A 181 -20.43 16.72 -60.98
N PRO A 182 -21.20 16.14 -61.93
CA PRO A 182 -21.93 14.89 -61.70
C PRO A 182 -21.02 13.69 -61.40
N VAL A 183 -19.81 13.66 -61.97
CA VAL A 183 -18.82 12.59 -61.71
C VAL A 183 -18.37 12.63 -60.26
N ARG A 184 -18.09 13.83 -59.72
CA ARG A 184 -17.69 13.99 -58.32
C ARG A 184 -18.78 13.52 -57.36
N LYS A 185 -20.06 13.66 -57.73
CA LYS A 185 -21.16 13.10 -56.95
C LYS A 185 -21.13 11.57 -56.96
N MET A 186 -21.05 10.95 -58.14
CA MET A 186 -20.96 9.49 -58.28
C MET A 186 -19.73 8.89 -57.56
N VAL A 187 -18.60 9.61 -57.55
CA VAL A 187 -17.40 9.24 -56.79
C VAL A 187 -17.70 9.19 -55.29
N ARG A 188 -18.43 10.17 -54.74
CA ARG A 188 -18.87 10.17 -53.34
C ARG A 188 -19.84 9.03 -53.05
N ASP A 189 -20.83 8.83 -53.91
CA ASP A 189 -21.80 7.74 -53.75
C ASP A 189 -21.09 6.36 -53.71
N PHE A 190 -20.01 6.19 -54.48
CA PHE A 190 -19.16 5.00 -54.40
C PHE A 190 -18.30 4.92 -53.14
N ASP A 191 -17.76 6.05 -52.67
CA ASP A 191 -16.97 6.10 -51.44
C ASP A 191 -17.88 5.83 -50.21
N ASP A 192 -19.14 6.25 -50.25
CA ASP A 192 -20.17 5.94 -49.24
C ASP A 192 -20.51 4.44 -49.24
N LEU A 193 -20.66 3.83 -50.42
CA LEU A 193 -20.83 2.37 -50.54
C LEU A 193 -19.62 1.61 -49.98
N LEU A 194 -18.40 2.08 -50.24
CA LEU A 194 -17.20 1.49 -49.63
C LEU A 194 -17.17 1.68 -48.10
N LYS A 195 -17.66 2.81 -47.58
CA LYS A 195 -17.77 3.02 -46.13
C LYS A 195 -18.70 1.98 -45.49
N GLU A 196 -19.90 1.78 -46.03
CA GLU A 196 -20.86 0.79 -45.51
C GLU A 196 -20.29 -0.64 -45.58
N ILE A 197 -19.61 -0.97 -46.68
CA ILE A 197 -18.92 -2.25 -46.79
C ILE A 197 -17.87 -2.40 -45.70
N VAL A 198 -17.03 -1.39 -45.46
CA VAL A 198 -15.98 -1.46 -44.44
C VAL A 198 -16.54 -1.65 -43.03
N ILE A 199 -17.64 -0.96 -42.70
CA ILE A 199 -18.35 -1.14 -41.42
C ILE A 199 -18.90 -2.56 -41.32
N SER A 200 -19.44 -3.09 -42.41
CA SER A 200 -20.03 -4.43 -42.47
C SER A 200 -19.01 -5.56 -42.53
N ILE A 201 -17.70 -5.29 -42.76
CA ILE A 201 -16.67 -6.34 -42.87
C ILE A 201 -16.57 -7.17 -41.59
N THR A 202 -16.68 -6.56 -40.40
CA THR A 202 -16.57 -7.30 -39.14
C THR A 202 -17.74 -8.25 -38.93
N GLU A 203 -18.96 -7.82 -39.27
CA GLU A 203 -20.19 -8.60 -39.16
C GLU A 203 -20.28 -9.67 -40.27
N ALA A 204 -19.96 -9.33 -41.51
CA ALA A 204 -19.95 -10.25 -42.65
C ALA A 204 -18.93 -11.40 -42.48
N VAL A 205 -17.80 -11.15 -41.82
CA VAL A 205 -16.83 -12.21 -41.51
C VAL A 205 -17.35 -13.12 -40.40
N LYS A 206 -18.15 -12.61 -39.44
CA LYS A 206 -18.77 -13.43 -38.38
C LYS A 206 -19.80 -14.40 -38.97
N GLU A 207 -20.54 -13.99 -39.99
CA GLU A 207 -21.50 -14.83 -40.72
C GLU A 207 -20.85 -15.75 -41.77
N GLY A 208 -19.56 -15.54 -42.08
CA GLY A 208 -18.76 -16.41 -42.95
C GLY A 208 -18.67 -15.98 -44.41
N ASN A 209 -19.08 -14.75 -44.75
CA ASN A 209 -18.97 -14.19 -46.10
C ASN A 209 -17.53 -13.71 -46.39
N VAL A 210 -16.64 -14.68 -46.59
CA VAL A 210 -15.22 -14.44 -46.91
C VAL A 210 -15.04 -13.82 -48.30
N GLU A 211 -16.00 -14.01 -49.21
CA GLU A 211 -15.93 -13.52 -50.58
C GLU A 211 -16.01 -11.99 -50.66
N MET A 212 -16.85 -11.34 -49.86
CA MET A 212 -16.91 -9.87 -49.77
C MET A 212 -15.52 -9.30 -49.43
N VAL A 213 -14.89 -9.83 -48.37
CA VAL A 213 -13.59 -9.33 -47.89
C VAL A 213 -12.51 -9.51 -48.94
N HIS A 214 -12.44 -10.68 -49.58
CA HIS A 214 -11.45 -10.92 -50.64
C HIS A 214 -11.60 -9.94 -51.82
N LYS A 215 -12.84 -9.62 -52.23
CA LYS A 215 -13.10 -8.67 -53.32
C LYS A 215 -12.66 -7.25 -52.96
N VAL A 216 -12.93 -6.81 -51.73
CA VAL A 216 -12.52 -5.48 -51.23
C VAL A 216 -11.00 -5.39 -51.10
N VAL A 217 -10.36 -6.40 -50.52
CA VAL A 217 -8.90 -6.49 -50.41
C VAL A 217 -8.25 -6.38 -51.79
N ARG A 218 -8.78 -7.12 -52.77
CA ARG A 218 -8.27 -7.11 -54.14
C ARG A 218 -8.41 -5.75 -54.82
N ILE A 219 -9.49 -5.00 -54.54
CA ILE A 219 -9.67 -3.63 -55.02
C ILE A 219 -8.60 -2.71 -54.42
N ILE A 220 -8.37 -2.78 -53.12
CA ILE A 220 -7.39 -1.92 -52.43
C ILE A 220 -5.95 -2.28 -52.86
N GLU A 221 -5.63 -3.57 -53.02
CA GLU A 221 -4.33 -4.01 -53.54
C GLU A 221 -4.09 -3.48 -54.96
N TYR A 222 -5.11 -3.54 -55.82
CA TYR A 222 -5.01 -2.98 -57.17
C TYR A 222 -4.77 -1.47 -57.14
N GLU A 223 -5.53 -0.72 -56.34
CA GLU A 223 -5.40 0.73 -56.24
C GLU A 223 -4.07 1.17 -55.62
N THR A 224 -3.57 0.43 -54.61
CA THR A 224 -2.25 0.70 -54.02
C THR A 224 -1.11 0.40 -54.99
N ALA A 225 -1.21 -0.65 -55.80
CA ALA A 225 -0.23 -0.94 -56.83
C ALA A 225 -0.19 0.17 -57.90
N GLU A 226 -1.35 0.71 -58.31
CA GLU A 226 -1.43 1.83 -59.24
C GLU A 226 -0.92 3.15 -58.64
N ASP A 227 -1.20 3.42 -57.36
CA ASP A 227 -0.65 4.59 -56.65
C ASP A 227 0.89 4.51 -56.53
N VAL A 228 1.45 3.32 -56.28
CA VAL A 228 2.90 3.09 -56.28
C VAL A 228 3.47 3.35 -57.67
N LYS A 229 2.86 2.82 -58.74
CA LYS A 229 3.30 3.11 -60.12
C LYS A 229 3.34 4.61 -60.39
N LEU A 230 2.30 5.35 -60.01
CA LEU A 230 2.25 6.80 -60.18
C LEU A 230 3.35 7.52 -59.38
N SER A 231 3.60 7.10 -58.14
CA SER A 231 4.68 7.67 -57.32
C SER A 231 6.06 7.44 -57.98
N LEU A 232 6.26 6.27 -58.58
CA LEU A 232 7.47 5.93 -59.32
C LEU A 232 7.57 6.74 -60.62
N TYR A 233 6.49 6.90 -61.38
CA TYR A 233 6.47 7.74 -62.59
C TYR A 233 6.81 9.21 -62.28
N LYS A 234 6.28 9.75 -61.17
CA LYS A 234 6.64 11.09 -60.69
C LYS A 234 8.10 11.18 -60.24
N ALA A 235 8.59 10.19 -59.48
CA ALA A 235 9.97 10.15 -59.00
C ALA A 235 11.00 10.01 -60.13
N LEU A 236 10.67 9.28 -61.20
CA LEU A 236 11.51 9.08 -62.38
C LEU A 236 11.45 10.25 -63.38
N GLN A 237 10.64 11.28 -63.15
CA GLN A 237 10.48 12.45 -64.02
C GLN A 237 10.17 12.13 -65.50
N VAL A 238 9.51 11.00 -65.78
CA VAL A 238 9.14 10.60 -67.17
C VAL A 238 7.96 11.42 -67.71
N ASN A 239 7.42 12.36 -66.93
CA ASN A 239 6.36 13.30 -67.32
C ASN A 239 6.88 14.41 -68.26
N ASN A 240 7.54 14.06 -69.36
CA ASN A 240 7.81 15.00 -70.44
C ASN A 240 6.50 15.33 -71.16
N LEU A 241 6.26 16.62 -71.41
CA LEU A 241 5.07 17.16 -72.10
C LEU A 241 4.79 16.51 -73.47
N GLU A 242 5.79 15.89 -74.11
CA GLU A 242 5.63 15.17 -75.38
C GLU A 242 4.97 13.80 -75.24
N SER A 243 5.13 13.10 -74.11
CA SER A 243 4.50 11.80 -73.86
C SER A 243 3.01 11.92 -73.52
N ARG A 244 2.56 13.09 -73.04
CA ARG A 244 1.13 13.36 -72.75
C ARG A 244 0.24 13.31 -74.00
N LYS A 245 0.79 13.61 -75.18
CA LYS A 245 0.05 13.61 -76.46
C LYS A 245 -0.22 12.19 -76.99
N THR A 246 0.53 11.19 -76.52
CA THR A 246 0.45 9.79 -76.99
C THR A 246 -0.17 8.83 -75.96
N GLU A 247 -0.48 9.31 -74.76
CA GLU A 247 -1.07 8.49 -73.70
C GLU A 247 -2.58 8.33 -73.87
N ASN A 248 -3.05 7.08 -73.72
CA ASN A 248 -4.49 6.79 -73.70
C ASN A 248 -5.11 7.33 -72.40
N TYR A 249 -6.17 8.15 -72.52
CA TYR A 249 -6.90 8.75 -71.39
C TYR A 249 -7.46 7.72 -70.39
N SER A 250 -7.70 6.46 -70.82
CA SER A 250 -8.15 5.36 -69.95
C SER A 250 -7.14 4.91 -68.89
N LYS A 251 -5.85 5.26 -69.06
CA LYS A 251 -4.76 4.93 -68.13
C LYS A 251 -4.19 6.16 -67.41
N PHE A 252 -4.75 7.33 -67.66
CA PHE A 252 -4.26 8.57 -67.10
C PHE A 252 -4.63 8.69 -65.61
N ARG A 253 -3.64 8.98 -64.77
CA ARG A 253 -3.83 9.27 -63.34
C ARG A 253 -2.92 10.43 -62.95
N ALA A 254 -3.49 11.48 -62.39
CA ALA A 254 -2.80 12.70 -61.99
C ALA A 254 -2.43 12.68 -60.49
N CYS A 255 -3.28 12.08 -59.64
CA CYS A 255 -3.15 12.13 -58.18
C CYS A 255 -3.23 10.73 -57.52
N PRO A 256 -2.48 10.49 -56.42
CA PRO A 256 -2.62 9.29 -55.61
C PRO A 256 -3.93 9.30 -54.82
N ARG A 257 -4.65 8.17 -54.79
CA ARG A 257 -6.01 8.05 -54.25
C ARG A 257 -6.05 7.59 -52.78
N HIS A 258 -5.00 6.96 -52.28
CA HIS A 258 -4.81 6.62 -50.85
C HIS A 258 -5.91 5.74 -50.22
N TYR A 259 -6.51 4.83 -50.99
CA TYR A 259 -7.55 3.89 -50.50
C TYR A 259 -7.14 3.07 -49.27
N LYS A 260 -5.86 2.77 -49.11
CA LYS A 260 -5.35 2.09 -47.91
C LYS A 260 -5.54 2.91 -46.63
N LYS A 261 -5.32 4.24 -46.68
CA LYS A 261 -5.53 5.11 -45.51
C LYS A 261 -7.03 5.22 -45.18
N PHE A 262 -7.84 5.44 -46.22
CA PHE A 262 -9.30 5.47 -46.09
C PHE A 262 -9.85 4.20 -45.43
N PHE A 263 -9.35 3.03 -45.81
CA PHE A 263 -9.74 1.77 -45.19
C PHE A 263 -9.42 1.72 -43.69
N PHE A 264 -8.21 2.10 -43.28
CA PHE A 264 -7.83 2.10 -41.85
C PHE A 264 -8.62 3.13 -41.03
N ASP A 265 -8.82 4.35 -41.57
CA ASP A 265 -9.60 5.39 -40.90
C ASP A 265 -11.06 4.95 -40.69
N LYS A 266 -11.65 4.28 -41.69
CA LYS A 266 -13.03 3.77 -41.59
C LYS A 266 -13.16 2.54 -40.72
N LEU A 267 -12.14 1.69 -40.69
CA LEU A 267 -12.09 0.56 -39.77
C LEU A 267 -12.00 1.07 -38.33
N GLU A 268 -11.19 2.09 -38.04
CA GLU A 268 -11.12 2.72 -36.72
C GLU A 268 -12.47 3.32 -36.29
N GLU A 269 -13.19 4.00 -37.19
CA GLU A 269 -14.56 4.50 -36.96
C GLU A 269 -15.51 3.35 -36.56
N SER A 270 -15.44 2.19 -37.23
CA SER A 270 -16.28 1.03 -36.89
C SER A 270 -15.95 0.39 -35.53
N LEU A 271 -14.67 0.34 -35.15
CA LEU A 271 -14.23 -0.16 -33.85
C LEU A 271 -14.64 0.82 -32.73
N ALA A 272 -14.54 2.12 -32.99
CA ALA A 272 -15.00 3.14 -32.07
C ALA A 272 -16.51 3.09 -31.87
N ASP A 273 -17.30 2.91 -32.95
CA ASP A 273 -18.76 2.84 -32.87
C ASP A 273 -19.25 1.61 -32.09
N THR A 274 -18.62 0.45 -32.28
CA THR A 274 -18.93 -0.77 -31.50
C THR A 274 -18.60 -0.57 -30.03
N PHE A 275 -17.42 -0.03 -29.71
CA PHE A 275 -17.03 0.28 -28.34
C PHE A 275 -17.95 1.32 -27.69
N ASN A 276 -18.28 2.40 -28.40
CA ASN A 276 -19.18 3.45 -27.90
C ASN A 276 -20.59 2.92 -27.65
N LYS A 277 -21.12 2.04 -28.50
CA LYS A 277 -22.42 1.38 -28.25
C LYS A 277 -22.39 0.54 -26.96
N CYS A 278 -21.27 -0.14 -26.68
CA CYS A 278 -21.10 -0.86 -25.41
C CYS A 278 -21.04 0.11 -24.23
N VAL A 279 -20.27 1.19 -24.33
CA VAL A 279 -20.19 2.23 -23.28
C VAL A 279 -21.56 2.90 -23.05
N ASP A 280 -22.31 3.15 -24.11
CA ASP A 280 -23.64 3.76 -24.06
C ASP A 280 -24.68 2.85 -23.39
N HIS A 281 -24.55 1.54 -23.55
CA HIS A 281 -25.40 0.56 -22.86
C HIS A 281 -25.21 0.61 -21.33
N PHE A 282 -23.99 0.91 -20.87
CA PHE A 282 -23.63 0.93 -19.45
C PHE A 282 -23.51 2.35 -18.86
N GLN A 283 -24.18 3.37 -19.43
CA GLN A 283 -24.09 4.76 -18.96
C GLN A 283 -24.42 4.98 -17.47
N GLN A 284 -25.23 4.10 -16.86
CA GLN A 284 -25.59 4.20 -15.44
C GLN A 284 -24.45 3.73 -14.51
N ASP A 285 -23.65 2.76 -14.93
CA ASP A 285 -22.52 2.20 -14.18
C ASP A 285 -21.36 1.93 -15.15
N ARG A 286 -20.51 2.96 -15.34
CA ARG A 286 -19.35 2.88 -16.25
C ARG A 286 -18.36 1.75 -15.90
N LEU A 287 -18.44 1.21 -14.68
CA LEU A 287 -17.54 0.17 -14.19
C LEU A 287 -17.98 -1.25 -14.54
N LEU A 288 -19.27 -1.49 -14.79
CA LEU A 288 -19.80 -2.76 -15.32
C LEU A 288 -19.30 -3.06 -16.74
N VAL A 289 -18.74 -2.05 -17.41
CA VAL A 289 -18.05 -2.25 -18.69
C VAL A 289 -16.92 -3.26 -18.51
N TYR A 290 -16.11 -3.15 -17.45
CA TYR A 290 -14.95 -4.04 -17.23
C TYR A 290 -15.34 -5.51 -17.05
N ASP A 291 -16.43 -5.78 -16.35
CA ASP A 291 -16.93 -7.15 -16.13
C ASP A 291 -17.48 -7.79 -17.42
N ASN A 292 -17.87 -6.96 -18.39
CA ASN A 292 -18.40 -7.42 -19.66
C ASN A 292 -17.38 -7.34 -20.80
N LEU A 293 -16.10 -7.02 -20.57
CA LEU A 293 -15.10 -6.95 -21.64
C LEU A 293 -14.72 -8.32 -22.25
N GLU A 294 -15.31 -9.43 -21.79
CA GLU A 294 -15.19 -10.75 -22.43
C GLU A 294 -15.54 -10.73 -23.92
N TRP A 295 -16.51 -9.89 -24.35
CA TRP A 295 -16.84 -9.76 -25.77
C TRP A 295 -15.66 -9.22 -26.60
N LEU A 296 -14.86 -8.31 -26.02
CA LEU A 296 -13.70 -7.72 -26.67
C LEU A 296 -12.58 -8.76 -26.76
N GLU A 297 -12.42 -9.59 -25.72
CA GLU A 297 -11.52 -10.73 -25.74
C GLU A 297 -11.87 -11.72 -26.85
N ASP A 298 -13.15 -12.08 -26.97
CA ASP A 298 -13.66 -12.95 -28.05
C ASP A 298 -13.49 -12.34 -29.45
N GLU A 299 -13.72 -11.03 -29.59
CA GLU A 299 -13.46 -10.32 -30.86
C GLU A 299 -11.97 -10.32 -31.23
N LEU A 300 -11.07 -10.09 -30.28
CA LEU A 300 -9.62 -10.13 -30.54
C LEU A 300 -9.15 -11.54 -30.92
N VAL A 301 -9.72 -12.57 -30.27
CA VAL A 301 -9.48 -13.98 -30.65
C VAL A 301 -9.99 -14.25 -32.06
N PHE A 302 -11.17 -13.75 -32.41
CA PHE A 302 -11.77 -13.87 -33.74
C PHE A 302 -10.94 -13.16 -34.81
N VAL A 303 -10.50 -11.93 -34.56
CA VAL A 303 -9.64 -11.15 -35.46
C VAL A 303 -8.34 -11.90 -35.72
N LYS A 304 -7.75 -12.51 -34.69
CA LYS A 304 -6.53 -13.30 -34.86
C LYS A 304 -6.74 -14.59 -35.64
N ARG A 305 -7.82 -15.33 -35.36
CA ARG A 305 -8.06 -16.65 -35.97
C ARG A 305 -8.57 -16.56 -37.41
N THR A 306 -9.47 -15.63 -37.67
CA THR A 306 -10.23 -15.57 -38.93
C THR A 306 -9.80 -14.36 -39.76
N LEU A 307 -9.87 -13.15 -39.19
CA LEU A 307 -9.63 -11.91 -39.95
C LEU A 307 -8.19 -11.82 -40.47
N ALA A 308 -7.19 -12.11 -39.63
CA ALA A 308 -5.78 -11.99 -40.00
C ALA A 308 -5.36 -12.95 -41.14
N GLN A 309 -6.06 -14.06 -41.37
CA GLN A 309 -5.78 -14.98 -42.47
C GLN A 309 -6.29 -14.46 -43.82
N LEU A 310 -7.25 -13.53 -43.81
CA LEU A 310 -7.90 -12.99 -45.02
C LEU A 310 -7.11 -11.84 -45.64
N PHE A 311 -6.22 -11.20 -44.87
CA PHE A 311 -5.41 -10.08 -45.32
C PHE A 311 -3.95 -10.49 -45.58
N PRO A 312 -3.27 -9.83 -46.54
CA PRO A 312 -1.83 -10.03 -46.73
C PRO A 312 -1.03 -9.64 -45.49
N GLU A 313 0.00 -10.42 -45.14
CA GLU A 313 0.86 -10.16 -43.97
C GLU A 313 1.47 -8.74 -43.95
N ASN A 314 1.71 -8.17 -45.14
CA ASN A 314 2.27 -6.82 -45.34
C ASN A 314 1.40 -5.69 -44.76
N TRP A 315 0.14 -5.95 -44.42
CA TRP A 315 -0.78 -4.92 -43.95
C TRP A 315 -0.85 -4.78 -42.44
N HIS A 316 -0.33 -5.75 -41.67
CA HIS A 316 -0.31 -5.69 -40.21
C HIS A 316 -1.68 -5.31 -39.59
N VAL A 317 -2.78 -5.78 -40.18
CA VAL A 317 -4.16 -5.45 -39.76
C VAL A 317 -4.40 -5.83 -38.30
N LEU A 318 -3.81 -6.95 -37.87
CA LEU A 318 -3.84 -7.37 -36.48
C LEU A 318 -3.22 -6.30 -35.56
N ASP A 319 -1.99 -5.87 -35.83
CA ASP A 319 -1.31 -4.87 -34.99
C ASP A 319 -2.08 -3.54 -34.94
N PHE A 320 -2.75 -3.16 -36.03
CA PHE A 320 -3.61 -1.97 -36.10
C PHE A 320 -4.87 -2.11 -35.23
N VAL A 321 -5.63 -3.21 -35.37
CA VAL A 321 -6.87 -3.44 -34.61
C VAL A 321 -6.58 -3.50 -33.11
N PHE A 322 -5.51 -4.22 -32.71
CA PHE A 322 -5.07 -4.24 -31.32
C PHE A 322 -4.68 -2.84 -30.81
N GLY A 323 -3.99 -2.04 -31.63
CA GLY A 323 -3.65 -0.66 -31.31
C GLY A 323 -4.87 0.25 -31.12
N SER A 324 -5.89 0.12 -31.96
CA SER A 324 -7.12 0.92 -31.89
C SER A 324 -7.95 0.59 -30.63
N TYR A 325 -8.18 -0.69 -30.35
CA TYR A 325 -8.86 -1.09 -29.10
C TYR A 325 -8.08 -0.67 -27.87
N TYR A 326 -6.75 -0.81 -27.90
CA TYR A 326 -5.90 -0.32 -26.81
C TYR A 326 -6.09 1.17 -26.58
N ASN A 327 -6.08 2.00 -27.63
CA ASN A 327 -6.25 3.45 -27.49
C ASN A 327 -7.64 3.82 -26.95
N LEU A 328 -8.70 3.15 -27.39
CA LEU A 328 -10.05 3.37 -26.90
C LEU A 328 -10.18 3.01 -25.42
N LEU A 329 -9.66 1.84 -25.03
CA LEU A 329 -9.68 1.37 -23.66
C LEU A 329 -8.79 2.25 -22.76
N HIS A 330 -7.64 2.69 -23.26
CA HIS A 330 -6.78 3.66 -22.58
C HIS A 330 -7.48 4.99 -22.34
N ASN A 331 -8.11 5.59 -23.37
CA ASN A 331 -8.85 6.84 -23.21
C ASN A 331 -10.01 6.69 -22.22
N PHE A 332 -10.73 5.56 -22.28
CA PHE A 332 -11.80 5.24 -21.31
C PHE A 332 -11.27 5.14 -19.88
N THR A 333 -10.14 4.45 -19.67
CA THR A 333 -9.51 4.36 -18.35
C THR A 333 -9.02 5.72 -17.86
N MET A 334 -8.50 6.57 -18.75
CA MET A 334 -8.08 7.94 -18.42
C MET A 334 -9.26 8.82 -18.00
N ASP A 335 -10.39 8.73 -18.70
CA ASP A 335 -11.61 9.45 -18.34
C ASP A 335 -12.13 9.02 -16.97
N ILE A 336 -12.00 7.74 -16.62
CA ILE A 336 -12.34 7.21 -15.29
C ILE A 336 -11.39 7.76 -14.23
N ILE A 337 -10.07 7.74 -14.47
CA ILE A 337 -9.08 8.27 -13.51
C ILE A 337 -9.29 9.77 -13.27
N HIS A 338 -9.53 10.55 -14.34
CA HIS A 338 -9.82 11.97 -14.23
C HIS A 338 -11.13 12.29 -13.50
N ALA A 339 -12.07 11.35 -13.44
CA ALA A 339 -13.28 11.47 -12.64
C ALA A 339 -13.06 11.25 -11.13
N SER A 340 -11.84 10.88 -10.69
CA SER A 340 -11.48 10.60 -9.30
C SER A 340 -12.46 9.65 -8.59
N PRO A 341 -12.54 8.38 -9.01
CA PRO A 341 -13.52 7.44 -8.50
C PRO A 341 -13.12 6.91 -7.11
N PRO A 342 -14.06 6.29 -6.37
CA PRO A 342 -13.80 5.56 -5.14
C PRO A 342 -12.61 4.60 -5.22
N ALA A 343 -11.93 4.38 -4.10
CA ALA A 343 -10.80 3.45 -4.00
C ALA A 343 -11.13 2.05 -4.55
N GLU A 344 -12.33 1.53 -4.27
CA GLU A 344 -12.80 0.24 -4.80
C GLU A 344 -12.76 0.18 -6.33
N ASP A 345 -13.11 1.27 -6.99
CA ASP A 345 -13.18 1.36 -8.44
C ASP A 345 -11.79 1.46 -9.07
N LEU A 346 -10.88 2.20 -8.45
CA LEU A 346 -9.47 2.23 -8.85
C LEU A 346 -8.83 0.83 -8.76
N MET A 347 -9.20 0.07 -7.72
CA MET A 347 -8.70 -1.29 -7.55
C MET A 347 -9.24 -2.23 -8.63
N ARG A 348 -10.53 -2.16 -8.96
CA ARG A 348 -11.12 -2.96 -10.04
C ARG A 348 -10.45 -2.69 -11.39
N VAL A 349 -10.13 -1.43 -11.69
CA VAL A 349 -9.38 -1.06 -12.91
C VAL A 349 -7.98 -1.69 -12.92
N LEU A 350 -7.27 -1.67 -11.79
CA LEU A 350 -5.95 -2.30 -11.68
C LEU A 350 -6.03 -3.83 -11.82
N MET A 351 -7.03 -4.47 -11.21
CA MET A 351 -7.27 -5.90 -11.37
C MET A 351 -7.53 -6.25 -12.83
N TYR A 352 -8.36 -5.47 -13.54
CA TYR A 352 -8.61 -5.68 -14.96
C TYR A 352 -7.34 -5.53 -15.80
N ASP A 353 -6.46 -4.58 -15.51
CA ASP A 353 -5.19 -4.46 -16.25
C ASP A 353 -4.28 -5.68 -16.01
N THR A 354 -4.27 -6.26 -14.81
CA THR A 354 -3.56 -7.54 -14.60
C THR A 354 -4.18 -8.70 -15.41
N HIS A 355 -5.51 -8.77 -15.47
CA HIS A 355 -6.24 -9.75 -16.28
C HIS A 355 -5.93 -9.58 -17.77
N TYR A 356 -6.03 -8.36 -18.29
CA TYR A 356 -5.75 -8.02 -19.68
C TYR A 356 -4.31 -8.36 -20.07
N ASN A 357 -3.33 -8.07 -19.21
CA ASN A 357 -1.93 -8.44 -19.46
C ASN A 357 -1.75 -9.97 -19.50
N ALA A 358 -2.43 -10.73 -18.64
CA ALA A 358 -2.41 -12.19 -18.68
C ALA A 358 -3.09 -12.74 -19.95
N PHE A 359 -4.20 -12.13 -20.37
CA PHE A 359 -4.91 -12.47 -21.60
C PHE A 359 -4.04 -12.24 -22.85
N ILE A 360 -3.41 -11.07 -22.98
CA ILE A 360 -2.48 -10.75 -24.08
C ILE A 360 -1.29 -11.71 -24.10
N ALA A 361 -0.74 -12.06 -22.93
CA ALA A 361 0.34 -13.04 -22.83
C ALA A 361 -0.09 -14.44 -23.32
N SER A 362 -1.34 -14.86 -23.04
CA SER A 362 -1.91 -16.11 -23.53
C SER A 362 -2.16 -16.09 -25.05
N LEU A 363 -2.55 -14.93 -25.59
CA LEU A 363 -2.86 -14.77 -27.01
C LEU A 363 -1.61 -14.78 -27.89
N PHE A 364 -0.54 -14.05 -27.56
CA PHE A 364 0.61 -13.88 -28.46
C PHE A 364 1.76 -14.88 -28.27
N GLY A 365 1.76 -15.61 -27.14
CA GLY A 365 2.87 -16.47 -26.75
C GLY A 365 4.11 -15.67 -26.28
N PRO A 366 4.98 -16.27 -25.46
CA PRO A 366 6.02 -15.56 -24.71
C PRO A 366 7.11 -14.87 -25.56
N GLU A 367 7.25 -15.20 -26.85
CA GLU A 367 8.33 -14.66 -27.70
C GLU A 367 7.96 -13.39 -28.49
N LYS A 368 6.69 -13.18 -28.88
CA LYS A 368 6.25 -11.94 -29.56
C LYS A 368 5.76 -10.86 -28.59
N ALA A 369 5.35 -11.24 -27.37
CA ALA A 369 5.02 -10.33 -26.28
C ALA A 369 6.19 -9.41 -25.85
N LYS A 370 7.45 -9.79 -26.14
CA LYS A 370 8.64 -8.97 -25.85
C LYS A 370 8.95 -7.91 -26.91
N LYS A 371 8.44 -8.04 -28.14
CA LYS A 371 8.81 -7.16 -29.28
C LYS A 371 7.70 -6.18 -29.66
N THR A 372 6.45 -6.57 -29.55
CA THR A 372 5.30 -5.69 -29.78
C THR A 372 4.70 -5.33 -28.44
N VAL A 373 5.38 -4.41 -27.75
CA VAL A 373 4.74 -3.44 -26.87
C VAL A 373 4.06 -4.04 -25.62
N GLN A 374 4.84 -4.17 -24.55
CA GLN A 374 4.37 -4.01 -23.17
C GLN A 374 3.80 -2.59 -22.99
N LYS A 375 2.64 -2.28 -23.55
CA LYS A 375 1.85 -1.15 -23.09
C LYS A 375 0.84 -1.74 -22.13
N SER A 376 1.20 -1.77 -20.85
CA SER A 376 0.20 -1.76 -19.78
C SER A 376 -0.85 -0.71 -20.12
N ILE A 377 -2.14 -1.00 -19.94
CA ILE A 377 -3.23 -0.08 -20.28
C ILE A 377 -3.03 1.29 -19.64
N LEU A 378 -2.41 1.35 -18.45
CA LEU A 378 -2.08 2.59 -17.77
C LEU A 378 -0.65 3.09 -18.03
N GLY A 379 0.28 2.26 -18.50
CA GLY A 379 1.72 2.55 -18.40
C GLY A 379 2.20 2.48 -16.95
N ASP A 380 3.45 2.05 -16.74
CA ASP A 380 3.92 1.71 -15.39
C ASP A 380 4.03 2.93 -14.45
N GLU A 381 4.25 4.14 -14.99
CA GLU A 381 4.31 5.39 -14.20
C GLU A 381 2.94 5.86 -13.69
N LEU A 382 1.89 5.73 -14.50
CA LEU A 382 0.54 6.12 -14.09
C LEU A 382 -0.06 5.08 -13.14
N LYS A 383 0.37 3.81 -13.21
CA LYS A 383 0.04 2.82 -12.17
C LYS A 383 0.55 3.24 -10.81
N GLU A 384 1.80 3.71 -10.71
CA GLU A 384 2.32 4.20 -9.44
C GLU A 384 1.55 5.43 -8.95
N THR A 385 1.17 6.34 -9.84
CA THR A 385 0.38 7.52 -9.49
C THR A 385 -1.02 7.14 -9.00
N VAL A 386 -1.70 6.22 -9.69
CA VAL A 386 -3.02 5.72 -9.28
C VAL A 386 -2.94 4.97 -7.94
N LEU A 387 -1.89 4.18 -7.72
CA LEU A 387 -1.64 3.52 -6.44
C LEU A 387 -1.39 4.53 -5.32
N GLU A 388 -0.64 5.60 -5.58
CA GLU A 388 -0.43 6.69 -4.61
C GLU A 388 -1.72 7.44 -4.28
N ASP A 389 -2.56 7.72 -5.28
CA ASP A 389 -3.83 8.40 -5.06
C ASP A 389 -4.85 7.49 -4.35
N TYR A 390 -4.90 6.21 -4.70
CA TYR A 390 -5.64 5.17 -3.95
C TYR A 390 -5.19 5.13 -2.49
N LEU A 391 -3.88 5.13 -2.24
CA LEU A 391 -3.31 5.15 -0.89
C LEU A 391 -3.72 6.41 -0.12
N LYS A 392 -3.66 7.59 -0.73
CA LYS A 392 -4.10 8.84 -0.09
C LYS A 392 -5.57 8.78 0.31
N VAL A 393 -6.44 8.26 -0.56
CA VAL A 393 -7.88 8.16 -0.27
C VAL A 393 -8.15 7.22 0.89
N ILE A 394 -7.48 6.05 0.94
CA ILE A 394 -7.64 5.13 2.07
C ILE A 394 -7.09 5.72 3.35
N VAL A 395 -5.92 6.37 3.30
CA VAL A 395 -5.31 6.98 4.47
C VAL A 395 -6.22 8.05 5.07
N LEU A 396 -6.79 8.92 4.22
CA LEU A 396 -7.73 9.96 4.63
C LEU A 396 -8.99 9.36 5.28
N LYS A 397 -9.61 8.38 4.63
CA LYS A 397 -10.80 7.71 5.19
C LYS A 397 -10.47 7.03 6.52
N MET A 398 -9.36 6.30 6.63
CA MET A 398 -8.97 5.68 7.90
C MET A 398 -8.78 6.71 9.02
N SER A 399 -8.18 7.86 8.72
CA SER A 399 -8.03 8.93 9.71
C SER A 399 -9.38 9.54 10.13
N GLU A 400 -10.28 9.80 9.18
CA GLU A 400 -11.63 10.34 9.48
C GLU A 400 -12.43 9.37 10.35
N TRP A 401 -12.40 8.07 10.02
CA TRP A 401 -13.07 7.04 10.80
C TRP A 401 -12.47 6.91 12.20
N ASN A 402 -11.14 7.03 12.33
CA ASN A 402 -10.48 6.97 13.64
C ASN A 402 -10.83 8.19 14.51
N GLU A 403 -10.96 9.38 13.94
CA GLU A 403 -11.40 10.57 14.67
C GLU A 403 -12.83 10.41 15.20
N VAL A 404 -13.75 9.93 14.37
CA VAL A 404 -15.13 9.64 14.80
C VAL A 404 -15.18 8.58 15.91
N LEU A 405 -14.37 7.53 15.79
CA LEU A 405 -14.27 6.49 16.83
C LEU A 405 -13.73 7.05 18.16
N ILE A 406 -12.70 7.89 18.13
CA ILE A 406 -12.15 8.52 19.34
C ILE A 406 -13.22 9.36 20.05
N GLU A 407 -14.02 10.12 19.30
CA GLU A 407 -15.10 10.95 19.89
C GLU A 407 -16.19 10.09 20.53
N GLN A 408 -16.66 9.05 19.84
CA GLN A 408 -17.67 8.12 20.34
C GLN A 408 -17.19 7.39 21.60
N GLU A 409 -15.95 6.91 21.57
CA GLU A 409 -15.35 6.18 22.69
C GLU A 409 -15.12 7.07 23.91
N ALA A 410 -14.70 8.31 23.69
CA ALA A 410 -14.58 9.29 24.76
C ALA A 410 -15.94 9.58 25.40
N GLU A 411 -16.99 9.72 24.59
CA GLU A 411 -18.36 9.92 25.10
C GLU A 411 -18.84 8.72 25.92
N VAL A 412 -18.62 7.49 25.44
CA VAL A 412 -18.99 6.26 26.17
C VAL A 412 -18.22 6.16 27.50
N PHE A 413 -16.91 6.40 27.49
CA PHE A 413 -16.08 6.30 28.69
C PHE A 413 -16.40 7.37 29.75
N VAL A 414 -16.73 8.60 29.33
CA VAL A 414 -17.12 9.68 30.24
C VAL A 414 -18.55 9.50 30.73
N SER A 415 -19.45 8.99 29.88
CA SER A 415 -20.87 8.94 30.20
C SER A 415 -21.29 7.78 31.10
N ARG A 416 -20.58 6.63 31.05
CA ARG A 416 -20.74 5.46 31.93
C ARG A 416 -22.21 5.11 32.24
N LEU A 417 -23.06 5.12 31.22
CA LEU A 417 -24.51 4.87 31.40
C LEU A 417 -24.84 3.39 31.56
N GLU A 418 -24.06 2.52 30.91
CA GLU A 418 -24.22 1.06 30.93
C GLU A 418 -22.93 0.42 31.45
N PRO A 419 -22.98 -0.76 32.09
CA PRO A 419 -21.77 -1.49 32.46
C PRO A 419 -20.99 -1.96 31.22
N PRO A 420 -19.66 -2.18 31.33
CA PRO A 420 -18.86 -2.74 30.24
C PRO A 420 -19.34 -4.11 29.74
N ASP A 421 -18.98 -4.46 28.51
CA ASP A 421 -19.37 -5.71 27.85
C ASP A 421 -18.57 -6.91 28.37
N TYR A 422 -19.18 -8.11 28.31
CA TYR A 422 -18.54 -9.36 28.71
C TYR A 422 -17.89 -10.06 27.51
N TYR A 423 -16.64 -10.52 27.69
CA TYR A 423 -15.94 -11.35 26.71
C TYR A 423 -15.31 -12.57 27.37
N SER A 424 -15.67 -13.77 26.89
CA SER A 424 -15.08 -15.02 27.37
C SER A 424 -13.68 -15.22 26.77
N LEU A 425 -12.66 -15.17 27.61
CA LEU A 425 -11.26 -15.35 27.22
C LEU A 425 -10.71 -16.68 27.76
N LYS A 426 -9.90 -17.36 26.94
CA LYS A 426 -9.14 -18.55 27.34
C LYS A 426 -7.75 -18.10 27.80
N GLN A 427 -7.39 -18.30 29.06
CA GLN A 427 -6.07 -17.90 29.57
C GLN A 427 -5.30 -19.09 30.13
N THR A 428 -3.99 -19.13 29.89
CA THR A 428 -3.06 -20.06 30.56
C THR A 428 -2.39 -19.34 31.72
N ILE A 429 -2.72 -19.76 32.93
CA ILE A 429 -2.14 -19.23 34.16
C ILE A 429 -0.90 -20.06 34.53
N GLU A 430 0.23 -19.40 34.72
CA GLU A 430 1.44 -19.98 35.30
C GLU A 430 1.39 -19.88 36.83
N ASP A 431 1.52 -21.02 37.52
CA ASP A 431 1.63 -21.13 38.98
C ASP A 431 2.78 -22.08 39.35
N ILE A 432 3.08 -22.21 40.64
CA ILE A 432 4.15 -23.03 41.18
C ILE A 432 3.57 -24.18 42.02
N ASP A 433 4.09 -25.39 41.83
CA ASP A 433 3.67 -26.58 42.58
C ASP A 433 4.21 -26.61 44.02
N GLN A 434 4.03 -27.72 44.75
CA GLN A 434 4.54 -27.85 46.14
C GLN A 434 6.07 -28.01 46.22
N TYR A 435 6.72 -28.20 45.07
CA TYR A 435 8.13 -28.53 44.91
C TYR A 435 8.87 -27.49 44.04
N ASP A 436 8.31 -26.29 43.90
CA ASP A 436 8.84 -25.18 43.11
C ASP A 436 8.95 -25.42 41.58
N HIS A 437 8.12 -26.30 41.00
CA HIS A 437 8.01 -26.46 39.55
C HIS A 437 6.87 -25.63 38.95
N PRO A 438 7.05 -25.05 37.74
CA PRO A 438 5.99 -24.32 37.05
C PRO A 438 4.88 -25.27 36.56
N ILE A 439 3.63 -24.94 36.90
CA ILE A 439 2.42 -25.58 36.37
C ILE A 439 1.65 -24.55 35.52
N PHE A 440 1.07 -25.01 34.42
CA PHE A 440 0.15 -24.21 33.60
C PHE A 440 -1.28 -24.73 33.73
N HIS A 441 -2.22 -23.86 34.06
CA HIS A 441 -3.65 -24.17 34.14
C HIS A 441 -4.44 -23.35 33.11
N GLU A 442 -5.29 -24.01 32.32
CA GLU A 442 -6.21 -23.34 31.40
C GLU A 442 -7.50 -22.96 32.12
N VAL A 443 -7.81 -21.66 32.15
CA VAL A 443 -9.02 -21.11 32.78
C VAL A 443 -9.83 -20.32 31.74
N MET A 444 -11.15 -20.49 31.78
CA MET A 444 -12.10 -19.65 31.04
C MET A 444 -12.58 -18.56 31.99
N THR A 445 -12.25 -17.31 31.70
CA THR A 445 -12.67 -16.16 32.51
C THR A 445 -13.56 -15.24 31.67
N GLU A 446 -14.64 -14.74 32.28
CA GLU A 446 -15.45 -13.68 31.70
C GLU A 446 -14.82 -12.34 32.05
N VAL A 447 -14.37 -11.61 31.04
CA VAL A 447 -13.57 -10.39 31.21
C VAL A 447 -14.37 -9.19 30.71
N TYR A 448 -14.32 -8.06 31.41
CA TYR A 448 -14.90 -6.82 30.93
C TYR A 448 -14.08 -6.24 29.78
N VAL A 449 -14.77 -5.80 28.74
CA VAL A 449 -14.19 -5.16 27.57
C VAL A 449 -15.03 -3.94 27.19
N LEU A 450 -14.41 -2.99 26.49
CA LEU A 450 -15.15 -1.86 25.94
C LEU A 450 -16.07 -2.33 24.79
N PRO A 451 -17.26 -1.75 24.61
CA PRO A 451 -18.20 -2.17 23.57
C PRO A 451 -17.58 -2.20 22.16
N ASP A 452 -16.73 -1.21 21.86
CA ASP A 452 -16.13 -1.03 20.53
C ASP A 452 -14.78 -1.74 20.35
N PHE A 453 -14.38 -2.63 21.27
CA PHE A 453 -13.04 -3.22 21.24
C PHE A 453 -12.71 -4.02 19.96
N LYS A 454 -13.73 -4.56 19.28
CA LYS A 454 -13.60 -5.33 18.03
C LYS A 454 -13.56 -4.46 16.78
N THR A 455 -14.05 -3.23 16.85
CA THR A 455 -14.29 -2.37 15.69
C THR A 455 -12.99 -2.01 14.98
N THR A 456 -11.93 -1.71 15.75
CA THR A 456 -10.58 -1.39 15.23
C THR A 456 -9.95 -2.54 14.45
N LEU A 457 -10.02 -3.76 15.00
CA LEU A 457 -9.47 -4.95 14.39
C LEU A 457 -10.30 -5.41 13.19
N SER A 458 -11.62 -5.18 13.23
CA SER A 458 -12.51 -5.46 12.09
C SER A 458 -12.21 -4.52 10.94
N MET A 459 -11.98 -3.23 11.22
CA MET A 459 -11.55 -2.24 10.22
C MET A 459 -10.19 -2.61 9.62
N LEU A 460 -9.20 -2.97 10.45
CA LEU A 460 -7.92 -3.49 9.96
C LEU A 460 -8.13 -4.68 9.04
N LYS A 461 -8.99 -5.63 9.44
CA LYS A 461 -9.27 -6.84 8.66
C LYS A 461 -9.84 -6.50 7.29
N GLU A 462 -10.89 -5.69 7.22
CA GLU A 462 -11.56 -5.34 5.96
C GLU A 462 -10.62 -4.62 5.00
N GLN A 463 -9.88 -3.62 5.49
CA GLN A 463 -9.01 -2.81 4.65
C GLN A 463 -7.74 -3.55 4.24
N ALA A 464 -7.15 -4.32 5.15
CA ALA A 464 -5.96 -5.12 4.84
C ALA A 464 -6.30 -6.33 3.96
N ASP A 465 -7.48 -6.96 4.09
CA ASP A 465 -7.88 -8.05 3.19
C ASP A 465 -8.09 -7.54 1.75
N VAL A 466 -8.76 -6.40 1.56
CA VAL A 466 -8.89 -5.76 0.22
C VAL A 466 -7.52 -5.40 -0.36
N ALA A 467 -6.64 -4.81 0.46
CA ALA A 467 -5.29 -4.47 0.03
C ALA A 467 -4.45 -5.72 -0.29
N ALA A 468 -4.66 -6.83 0.41
CA ALA A 468 -3.91 -8.06 0.17
C ALA A 468 -4.42 -8.82 -1.07
N ASP A 469 -5.73 -8.79 -1.32
CA ASP A 469 -6.34 -9.44 -2.49
C ASP A 469 -5.98 -8.71 -3.80
N SER A 470 -5.56 -7.44 -3.70
CA SER A 470 -5.01 -6.69 -4.84
C SER A 470 -3.67 -7.22 -5.38
N GLY A 471 -2.94 -8.00 -4.58
CA GLY A 471 -1.59 -8.47 -4.92
C GLY A 471 -0.49 -7.41 -4.82
N TYR A 472 -0.80 -6.14 -4.50
CA TYR A 472 0.18 -5.08 -4.31
C TYR A 472 0.68 -5.02 -2.86
N GLY A 473 1.81 -5.66 -2.58
CA GLY A 473 2.43 -5.65 -1.24
C GLY A 473 2.73 -4.25 -0.69
N LYS A 474 3.07 -3.28 -1.55
CA LYS A 474 3.29 -1.87 -1.16
C LYS A 474 2.02 -1.25 -0.55
N VAL A 475 0.85 -1.60 -1.07
CA VAL A 475 -0.43 -1.06 -0.61
C VAL A 475 -0.79 -1.63 0.75
N LEU A 476 -0.65 -2.95 0.91
CA LEU A 476 -0.92 -3.61 2.19
C LEU A 476 -0.05 -3.06 3.32
N VAL A 477 1.24 -2.86 3.06
CA VAL A 477 2.17 -2.29 4.04
C VAL A 477 1.73 -0.89 4.45
N ALA A 478 1.42 -0.02 3.49
CA ALA A 478 1.01 1.35 3.77
C ALA A 478 -0.31 1.41 4.56
N VAL A 479 -1.26 0.50 4.29
CA VAL A 479 -2.50 0.37 5.07
C VAL A 479 -2.21 0.00 6.52
N ILE A 480 -1.33 -0.99 6.75
CA ILE A 480 -0.97 -1.44 8.11
C ILE A 480 -0.20 -0.35 8.87
N GLU A 481 0.74 0.34 8.21
CA GLU A 481 1.49 1.46 8.80
C GLU A 481 0.56 2.63 9.18
N ASN A 482 -0.40 2.97 8.31
CA ASN A 482 -1.34 4.03 8.66
C ASN A 482 -2.30 3.61 9.77
N TRP A 483 -2.72 2.34 9.78
CA TRP A 483 -3.54 1.80 10.85
C TRP A 483 -2.80 1.84 12.19
N SER A 484 -1.51 1.47 12.23
CA SER A 484 -0.72 1.51 13.47
C SER A 484 -0.57 2.95 13.98
N VAL A 485 -0.34 3.92 13.11
CA VAL A 485 -0.33 5.35 13.48
C VAL A 485 -1.67 5.80 14.05
N CYS A 486 -2.80 5.40 13.44
CA CYS A 486 -4.14 5.71 13.94
C CYS A 486 -4.40 5.06 15.31
N TYR A 487 -3.95 3.82 15.48
CA TYR A 487 -4.05 3.07 16.73
C TYR A 487 -3.27 3.74 17.87
N ILE A 488 -2.03 4.20 17.60
CA ILE A 488 -1.21 4.93 18.57
C ILE A 488 -1.88 6.25 18.98
N LYS A 489 -2.39 7.04 18.02
CA LYS A 489 -3.12 8.29 18.33
C LYS A 489 -4.32 8.05 19.25
N ARG A 490 -5.01 6.94 19.06
CA ARG A 490 -6.14 6.54 19.90
C ARG A 490 -5.68 6.16 21.31
N VAL A 491 -4.60 5.40 21.44
CA VAL A 491 -3.98 5.10 22.74
C VAL A 491 -3.62 6.38 23.49
N GLU A 492 -2.95 7.33 22.82
CA GLU A 492 -2.60 8.64 23.39
C GLU A 492 -3.83 9.46 23.82
N ALA A 493 -4.94 9.36 23.07
CA ALA A 493 -6.20 10.00 23.42
C ALA A 493 -6.79 9.41 24.71
N TYR A 494 -6.78 8.09 24.85
CA TYR A 494 -7.19 7.42 26.09
C TYR A 494 -6.29 7.77 27.26
N MET A 495 -4.97 7.85 27.08
CA MET A 495 -4.07 8.27 28.17
C MET A 495 -4.45 9.66 28.71
N LYS A 496 -4.69 10.63 27.83
CA LYS A 496 -5.16 11.97 28.25
C LYS A 496 -6.52 11.92 28.95
N LEU A 497 -7.42 11.08 28.45
CA LEU A 497 -8.75 10.92 29.02
C LEU A 497 -8.70 10.32 30.43
N ILE A 498 -7.84 9.31 30.65
CA ILE A 498 -7.60 8.72 31.96
C ILE A 498 -7.06 9.78 32.93
N GLU A 499 -6.09 10.61 32.51
CA GLU A 499 -5.57 11.69 33.37
C GLU A 499 -6.70 12.62 33.83
N ASP A 500 -7.53 13.08 32.87
CA ASP A 500 -8.62 14.00 33.16
C ASP A 500 -9.68 13.36 34.08
N GLU A 501 -10.04 12.09 33.87
CA GLU A 501 -11.04 11.38 34.68
C GLU A 501 -10.53 11.05 36.09
N ILE A 502 -9.27 10.63 36.25
CA ILE A 502 -8.68 10.43 37.58
C ILE A 502 -8.64 11.75 38.35
N VAL A 503 -8.28 12.85 37.69
CA VAL A 503 -8.24 14.17 38.34
C VAL A 503 -9.63 14.58 38.82
N LYS A 504 -10.67 14.35 38.02
CA LYS A 504 -12.06 14.57 38.43
C LYS A 504 -12.45 13.67 39.61
N TYR A 505 -12.17 12.37 39.53
CA TYR A 505 -12.43 11.42 40.60
C TYR A 505 -11.76 11.84 41.92
N MET A 506 -10.46 12.13 41.86
CA MET A 506 -9.65 12.55 43.01
C MET A 506 -9.98 13.96 43.52
N SER A 507 -10.70 14.78 42.76
CA SER A 507 -11.22 16.08 43.25
C SER A 507 -12.44 15.91 44.15
N VAL A 508 -13.21 14.84 43.92
CA VAL A 508 -14.45 14.53 44.65
C VAL A 508 -14.15 13.63 45.85
N TYR A 509 -13.44 12.52 45.64
CA TYR A 509 -13.29 11.45 46.64
C TYR A 509 -12.00 11.56 47.47
N ASN A 510 -11.46 12.75 47.66
CA ASN A 510 -10.14 12.91 48.29
C ASN A 510 -10.16 12.69 49.82
N ASN A 511 -9.43 11.66 50.29
CA ASN A 511 -9.28 11.37 51.71
C ASN A 511 -8.04 12.02 52.35
N ASP A 512 -7.27 12.82 51.61
CA ASP A 512 -6.04 13.48 52.08
C ASP A 512 -6.24 14.39 53.31
N HIS A 513 -7.46 14.85 53.57
CA HIS A 513 -7.79 15.66 54.75
C HIS A 513 -7.48 14.93 56.07
N CYS A 514 -7.41 13.59 56.03
CA CYS A 514 -7.01 12.76 57.17
C CYS A 514 -5.49 12.81 57.48
N LEU A 515 -4.65 13.36 56.58
CA LEU A 515 -3.19 13.39 56.73
C LEU A 515 -2.68 14.69 57.39
N ILE A 516 -1.73 14.56 58.31
CA ILE A 516 -1.18 15.68 59.10
C ILE A 516 -0.19 16.50 58.23
N LYS A 517 -0.66 17.63 57.67
CA LYS A 517 0.01 18.64 56.81
C LYS A 517 0.12 18.31 55.31
N GLY A 518 -0.95 18.63 54.58
CA GLY A 518 -1.11 18.46 53.13
C GLY A 518 -0.34 19.39 52.17
N SER A 519 0.92 19.77 52.45
CA SER A 519 1.70 20.64 51.53
C SER A 519 2.91 20.00 50.85
N ARG A 520 3.36 18.79 51.26
CA ARG A 520 4.43 18.05 50.56
C ARG A 520 4.05 16.65 50.11
N THR A 521 3.13 15.99 50.83
CA THR A 521 2.61 14.66 50.48
C THR A 521 1.92 14.64 49.11
N LYS A 522 1.32 15.78 48.69
CA LYS A 522 0.69 16.00 47.38
C LYS A 522 1.60 15.73 46.15
N ARG A 523 2.94 15.76 46.29
CA ARG A 523 3.84 15.71 45.12
C ARG A 523 4.29 14.31 44.69
N LEU A 524 4.09 13.29 45.53
CA LEU A 524 4.86 12.04 45.43
C LEU A 524 4.02 10.76 45.28
N LEU A 525 2.70 10.80 45.55
CA LEU A 525 1.82 9.62 45.49
C LEU A 525 0.80 9.67 44.34
N ARG A 526 0.83 10.70 43.49
CA ARG A 526 -0.19 10.90 42.45
C ARG A 526 0.46 11.23 41.13
N ILE A 527 -0.15 10.76 40.05
CA ILE A 527 0.01 11.33 38.72
C ILE A 527 -0.19 12.85 38.84
N GLN A 528 0.85 13.63 38.54
CA GLN A 528 0.76 15.08 38.62
C GLN A 528 -0.10 15.57 37.46
N PRO A 529 -1.24 16.25 37.71
CA PRO A 529 -2.03 16.80 36.63
C PRO A 529 -1.23 17.91 35.94
N SER A 530 -1.21 17.88 34.62
CA SER A 530 -0.62 18.93 33.78
C SER A 530 -1.32 20.29 33.92
N LYS A 531 -2.53 20.31 34.51
CA LYS A 531 -3.38 21.49 34.72
C LYS A 531 -3.72 21.70 36.21
N PRO A 532 -3.97 22.95 36.65
CA PRO A 532 -4.39 23.23 38.02
C PRO A 532 -5.74 22.57 38.34
N VAL A 533 -5.79 21.83 39.45
CA VAL A 533 -6.97 21.09 39.90
C VAL A 533 -8.11 22.06 40.26
N PRO A 534 -9.32 21.89 39.71
CA PRO A 534 -10.48 22.65 40.15
C PRO A 534 -10.84 22.28 41.60
N THR A 535 -10.85 23.27 42.48
CA THR A 535 -11.34 23.12 43.87
C THR A 535 -12.86 23.25 43.88
N TYR A 536 -13.54 22.14 44.14
CA TYR A 536 -14.98 22.12 44.39
C TYR A 536 -15.25 22.06 45.90
N ASP A 537 -16.32 22.69 46.38
CA ASP A 537 -16.76 22.61 47.78
C ASP A 537 -17.53 21.30 48.01
N VAL A 538 -16.78 20.19 48.13
CA VAL A 538 -17.32 18.82 48.28
C VAL A 538 -18.24 18.66 49.50
N GLU A 539 -18.01 19.42 50.57
CA GLU A 539 -18.80 19.34 51.81
C GLU A 539 -20.25 19.86 51.69
N ASN A 540 -20.56 20.63 50.64
CA ASN A 540 -21.88 21.27 50.45
C ASN A 540 -22.65 20.78 49.20
N MET A 541 -22.08 19.88 48.40
CA MET A 541 -22.72 19.38 47.18
C MET A 541 -23.60 18.15 47.46
N SER A 542 -24.72 18.06 46.75
CA SER A 542 -25.63 16.91 46.81
C SER A 542 -25.00 15.67 46.13
N PRO A 543 -25.43 14.44 46.47
CA PRO A 543 -24.92 13.23 45.83
C PRO A 543 -25.15 13.19 44.31
N GLU A 544 -26.16 13.92 43.81
CA GLU A 544 -26.43 14.07 42.38
C GLU A 544 -25.41 14.99 41.69
N GLU A 545 -25.01 16.10 42.33
CA GLU A 545 -23.97 17.01 41.84
C GLU A 545 -22.57 16.36 41.88
N LEU A 546 -22.31 15.47 42.86
CA LEU A 546 -21.06 14.69 42.92
C LEU A 546 -20.99 13.64 41.81
N ALA A 547 -22.13 12.99 41.49
CA ALA A 547 -22.23 12.05 40.38
C ALA A 547 -22.12 12.73 39.00
N GLU A 548 -22.48 14.01 38.91
CA GLU A 548 -22.29 14.82 37.70
C GLU A 548 -20.81 15.17 37.45
N ILE A 549 -20.02 15.33 38.52
CA ILE A 549 -18.58 15.61 38.44
C ILE A 549 -17.78 14.33 38.16
N SER A 550 -18.10 13.23 38.84
CA SER A 550 -17.49 11.91 38.61
C SER A 550 -18.55 10.83 38.68
N LYS A 551 -18.92 10.30 37.51
CA LYS A 551 -19.90 9.22 37.40
C LYS A 551 -19.35 7.93 38.02
N PRO A 552 -20.19 7.12 38.70
CA PRO A 552 -19.78 5.81 39.23
C PRO A 552 -19.36 4.86 38.10
N GLY A 553 -18.66 3.78 38.44
CA GLY A 553 -18.23 2.76 37.47
C GLY A 553 -16.82 2.95 36.88
N LEU A 554 -16.00 3.84 37.45
CA LEU A 554 -14.68 4.17 36.90
C LEU A 554 -13.71 2.96 36.95
N VAL A 555 -13.75 2.17 38.03
CA VAL A 555 -12.86 1.02 38.24
C VAL A 555 -13.11 -0.07 37.20
N GLU A 556 -14.38 -0.35 36.93
CA GLU A 556 -14.82 -1.32 35.94
C GLU A 556 -14.43 -0.89 34.53
N TYR A 557 -14.61 0.39 34.18
CA TYR A 557 -14.23 0.93 32.88
C TYR A 557 -12.71 1.03 32.68
N LEU A 558 -11.94 1.38 33.72
CA LEU A 558 -10.48 1.35 33.68
C LEU A 558 -9.96 -0.07 33.46
N THR A 559 -10.52 -1.05 34.16
CA THR A 559 -10.17 -2.46 33.98
C THR A 559 -10.57 -2.96 32.60
N ALA A 560 -11.78 -2.61 32.14
CA ALA A 560 -12.26 -2.97 30.80
C ALA A 560 -11.37 -2.41 29.69
N LEU A 561 -10.85 -1.20 29.86
CA LEU A 561 -9.90 -0.57 28.95
C LEU A 561 -8.57 -1.34 28.93
N GLY A 562 -8.00 -1.64 30.10
CA GLY A 562 -6.76 -2.41 30.18
C GLY A 562 -6.88 -3.79 29.54
N ASN A 563 -7.94 -4.53 29.87
CA ASN A 563 -8.26 -5.84 29.29
C ASN A 563 -8.39 -5.76 27.76
N THR A 564 -9.07 -4.72 27.26
CA THR A 564 -9.30 -4.51 25.82
C THR A 564 -7.98 -4.41 25.06
N TYR A 565 -7.04 -3.60 25.56
CA TYR A 565 -5.77 -3.36 24.89
C TYR A 565 -4.82 -4.56 24.99
N GLU A 566 -4.85 -5.30 26.10
CA GLU A 566 -4.14 -6.58 26.26
C GLU A 566 -4.63 -7.64 25.26
N ILE A 567 -5.95 -7.86 25.20
CA ILE A 567 -6.57 -8.83 24.26
C ILE A 567 -6.31 -8.43 22.80
N ASN A 568 -6.35 -7.13 22.50
CA ASN A 568 -6.10 -6.65 21.15
C ASN A 568 -4.63 -6.85 20.75
N HIS A 569 -3.67 -6.61 21.65
CA HIS A 569 -2.25 -6.87 21.42
C HIS A 569 -2.00 -8.36 21.10
N GLU A 570 -2.51 -9.28 21.93
CA GLU A 570 -2.38 -10.74 21.70
C GLU A 570 -2.93 -11.13 20.31
N ARG A 571 -4.12 -10.63 19.96
CA ARG A 571 -4.74 -10.91 18.65
C ARG A 571 -3.93 -10.38 17.47
N LEU A 572 -3.33 -9.19 17.61
CA LEU A 572 -2.52 -8.59 16.55
C LEU A 572 -1.29 -9.47 16.27
N MET A 573 -0.60 -9.90 17.31
CA MET A 573 0.63 -10.70 17.20
C MET A 573 0.35 -12.13 16.74
N ASP A 574 -0.65 -12.80 17.31
CA ASP A 574 -0.86 -14.23 17.04
C ASP A 574 -1.66 -14.51 15.77
N LYS A 575 -2.54 -13.59 15.36
CA LYS A 575 -3.46 -13.83 14.22
C LYS A 575 -3.18 -12.93 13.02
N PHE A 576 -3.05 -11.62 13.23
CA PHE A 576 -2.98 -10.67 12.12
C PHE A 576 -1.58 -10.60 11.50
N LEU A 577 -0.54 -10.50 12.34
CA LEU A 577 0.85 -10.48 11.90
C LEU A 577 1.20 -11.67 10.99
N PRO A 578 1.02 -12.95 11.40
CA PRO A 578 1.38 -14.08 10.54
C PRO A 578 0.51 -14.17 9.28
N LYS A 579 -0.78 -13.80 9.35
CA LYS A 579 -1.69 -13.82 8.21
C LYS A 579 -1.24 -12.87 7.09
N TYR A 580 -0.84 -11.63 7.43
CA TYR A 580 -0.43 -10.65 6.43
C TYR A 580 1.03 -10.83 5.98
N GLN A 581 1.91 -11.32 6.86
CA GLN A 581 3.29 -11.61 6.51
C GLN A 581 3.40 -12.66 5.39
N GLN A 582 2.54 -13.69 5.42
CA GLN A 582 2.49 -14.73 4.37
C GLN A 582 2.00 -14.21 3.01
N LYS A 583 1.26 -13.09 2.99
CA LYS A 583 0.70 -12.51 1.76
C LYS A 583 1.68 -11.55 1.04
N VAL A 584 2.84 -11.24 1.61
CA VAL A 584 3.82 -10.29 1.02
C VAL A 584 5.22 -10.88 0.86
N HIS A 585 5.97 -10.30 -0.08
CA HIS A 585 7.38 -10.62 -0.31
C HIS A 585 8.26 -10.22 0.90
N LEU A 586 9.36 -10.94 1.12
CA LEU A 586 10.32 -10.75 2.23
C LEU A 586 10.75 -9.29 2.46
N ALA A 587 10.89 -8.51 1.40
CA ALA A 587 11.28 -7.09 1.46
C ALA A 587 10.27 -6.20 2.21
N TYR A 588 9.00 -6.60 2.24
CA TYR A 588 7.91 -5.86 2.88
C TYR A 588 7.54 -6.41 4.25
N GLN A 589 7.96 -7.64 4.57
CA GLN A 589 7.64 -8.29 5.84
C GLN A 589 8.22 -7.55 7.04
N THR A 590 9.45 -7.04 6.93
CA THR A 590 10.10 -6.28 8.02
C THR A 590 9.31 -5.04 8.41
N ARG A 591 8.75 -4.32 7.42
CA ARG A 591 7.94 -3.12 7.67
C ARG A 591 6.62 -3.45 8.36
N ILE A 592 6.00 -4.57 8.04
CA ILE A 592 4.76 -5.02 8.70
C ILE A 592 5.04 -5.38 10.16
N VAL A 593 6.14 -6.11 10.43
CA VAL A 593 6.57 -6.45 11.79
C VAL A 593 6.82 -5.18 12.59
N GLU A 594 7.63 -4.25 12.06
CA GLU A 594 7.93 -2.99 12.71
C GLU A 594 6.68 -2.14 12.96
N ALA A 595 5.71 -2.12 12.03
CA ALA A 595 4.45 -1.41 12.21
C ALA A 595 3.60 -1.95 13.37
N PHE A 596 3.59 -3.27 13.59
CA PHE A 596 2.88 -3.87 14.72
C PHE A 596 3.67 -3.75 16.03
N GLU A 597 4.98 -4.01 16.04
CA GLU A 597 5.84 -3.86 17.23
C GLU A 597 5.82 -2.42 17.77
N ASN A 598 5.72 -1.42 16.88
CA ASN A 598 5.59 -0.01 17.29
C ASN A 598 4.30 0.28 18.08
N THR A 599 3.28 -0.58 18.02
CA THR A 599 2.03 -0.42 18.81
C THR A 599 2.14 -0.95 20.24
N ASP A 600 3.18 -1.73 20.55
CA ASP A 600 3.28 -2.47 21.81
C ASP A 600 3.66 -1.58 22.97
N PHE A 601 4.62 -0.68 22.76
CA PHE A 601 5.08 0.24 23.81
C PHE A 601 3.96 1.19 24.28
N PRO A 602 3.23 1.92 23.39
CA PRO A 602 2.13 2.77 23.82
C PRO A 602 1.01 2.00 24.51
N GLY A 603 0.66 0.79 24.02
CA GLY A 603 -0.35 -0.05 24.66
C GLY A 603 0.05 -0.49 26.07
N SER A 604 1.31 -0.86 26.25
CA SER A 604 1.88 -1.21 27.57
C SER A 604 1.93 0.00 28.51
N GLU A 605 2.25 1.19 27.99
CA GLU A 605 2.24 2.44 28.74
C GLU A 605 0.83 2.80 29.24
N LEU A 606 -0.19 2.64 28.38
CA LEU A 606 -1.60 2.79 28.74
C LEU A 606 -2.01 1.82 29.85
N ASN A 607 -1.68 0.53 29.72
CA ASN A 607 -1.97 -0.47 30.76
C ASN A 607 -1.26 -0.12 32.08
N GLY A 608 0.01 0.29 32.03
CA GLY A 608 0.73 0.76 33.22
C GLY A 608 0.10 2.00 33.85
N MET A 609 -0.49 2.89 33.05
CA MET A 609 -1.23 4.05 33.55
C MET A 609 -2.55 3.65 34.20
N VAL A 610 -3.30 2.73 33.60
CA VAL A 610 -4.53 2.14 34.17
C VAL A 610 -4.24 1.48 35.51
N ILE A 611 -3.18 0.67 35.59
CA ILE A 611 -2.77 0.00 36.84
C ILE A 611 -2.45 1.03 37.94
N ARG A 612 -1.65 2.05 37.63
CA ARG A 612 -1.34 3.13 38.60
C ARG A 612 -2.61 3.86 39.05
N ALA A 613 -3.55 4.10 38.13
CA ALA A 613 -4.83 4.73 38.45
C ALA A 613 -5.66 3.91 39.44
N LEU A 614 -5.79 2.61 39.18
CA LEU A 614 -6.51 1.68 40.05
C LEU A 614 -5.88 1.62 41.43
N VAL A 615 -4.55 1.50 41.50
CA VAL A 615 -3.81 1.49 42.76
C VAL A 615 -3.96 2.81 43.52
N ASP A 616 -3.88 3.96 42.85
CA ASP A 616 -4.07 5.27 43.48
C ASP A 616 -5.47 5.41 44.11
N ILE A 617 -6.50 4.89 43.44
CA ILE A 617 -7.88 4.84 43.96
C ILE A 617 -7.93 3.95 45.22
N MET A 618 -7.38 2.73 45.15
CA MET A 618 -7.34 1.81 46.29
C MET A 618 -6.60 2.42 47.49
N ILE A 619 -5.44 3.04 47.29
CA ILE A 619 -4.64 3.65 48.37
C ILE A 619 -5.35 4.87 48.96
N ASN A 620 -6.05 5.67 48.16
CA ASN A 620 -6.85 6.79 48.65
C ASN A 620 -7.96 6.31 49.61
N ASP A 621 -8.60 5.19 49.32
CA ASP A 621 -9.64 4.63 50.20
C ASP A 621 -9.06 4.00 51.48
N LEU A 622 -7.80 3.53 51.41
CA LEU A 622 -7.05 3.03 52.56
C LEU A 622 -6.45 4.14 53.44
N THR A 623 -6.33 5.36 52.91
CA THR A 623 -5.69 6.50 53.57
C THR A 623 -6.28 6.83 54.96
N PRO A 624 -7.61 6.79 55.19
CA PRO A 624 -8.18 6.98 56.53
C PRO A 624 -7.71 5.94 57.55
N ALA A 625 -7.63 4.66 57.16
CA ALA A 625 -7.11 3.60 58.02
C ALA A 625 -5.61 3.78 58.27
N LEU A 626 -4.84 4.07 57.21
CA LEU A 626 -3.40 4.29 57.26
C LEU A 626 -3.02 5.52 58.12
N SER A 627 -3.85 6.56 58.16
CA SER A 627 -3.61 7.76 58.99
C SER A 627 -3.46 7.45 60.48
N THR A 628 -3.99 6.31 60.95
CA THR A 628 -3.92 5.89 62.34
C THR A 628 -2.63 5.11 62.68
N VAL A 629 -1.84 4.70 61.68
CA VAL A 629 -0.61 3.91 61.84
C VAL A 629 0.39 4.65 62.73
N PHE A 630 1.01 3.92 63.68
CA PHE A 630 1.98 4.43 64.67
C PHE A 630 1.48 5.52 65.64
N THR A 631 0.18 5.82 65.67
CA THR A 631 -0.45 6.71 66.65
C THR A 631 -0.78 6.00 67.96
N SER A 632 -1.19 6.74 69.01
CA SER A 632 -1.66 6.12 70.27
C SER A 632 -2.84 5.16 70.06
N LYS A 633 -3.76 5.47 69.13
CA LYS A 633 -4.93 4.63 68.81
C LYS A 633 -4.52 3.26 68.24
N TRP A 634 -3.44 3.21 67.45
CA TRP A 634 -2.89 1.97 66.89
C TRP A 634 -2.38 1.00 67.98
N TYR A 635 -1.82 1.52 69.07
CA TYR A 635 -1.41 0.72 70.24
C TYR A 635 -2.59 0.33 71.15
N GLU A 636 -3.70 1.09 71.14
CA GLU A 636 -4.82 0.90 72.06
C GLU A 636 -5.83 -0.18 71.64
N ASN A 637 -5.89 -0.48 70.34
CA ASN A 637 -6.84 -1.43 69.71
C ASN A 637 -6.73 -2.91 70.14
N GLU A 638 -5.91 -3.28 71.12
CA GLU A 638 -5.93 -4.62 71.74
C GLU A 638 -7.12 -4.85 72.69
N LYS A 639 -7.75 -3.78 73.19
CA LYS A 639 -8.82 -3.92 74.18
C LYS A 639 -10.21 -3.92 73.55
N GLY A 640 -10.65 -5.09 73.12
CA GLY A 640 -12.08 -5.45 73.20
C GLY A 640 -12.64 -6.27 72.04
N PRO A 641 -12.86 -7.58 72.23
CA PRO A 641 -13.82 -8.37 71.43
C PRO A 641 -15.28 -7.87 71.54
N ASN A 642 -15.54 -6.79 72.30
CA ASN A 642 -16.89 -6.30 72.66
C ASN A 642 -17.23 -4.91 72.08
N THR A 643 -16.34 -4.31 71.29
CA THR A 643 -16.66 -3.17 70.41
C THR A 643 -16.46 -3.71 69.01
N GLY A 644 -17.52 -4.03 68.28
CA GLY A 644 -17.46 -4.65 66.95
C GLY A 644 -16.86 -3.76 65.84
N GLU A 645 -15.93 -2.87 66.17
CA GLU A 645 -15.18 -2.06 65.22
C GLU A 645 -13.91 -2.82 64.78
N PRO A 646 -13.71 -3.05 63.47
CA PRO A 646 -12.55 -3.77 62.96
C PRO A 646 -11.24 -3.00 63.25
N ASN A 647 -10.18 -3.76 63.54
CA ASN A 647 -8.83 -3.21 63.72
C ASN A 647 -8.36 -2.49 62.42
N MET A 648 -7.41 -1.57 62.52
CA MET A 648 -6.84 -0.85 61.36
C MET A 648 -6.36 -1.82 60.28
N ALA A 649 -5.57 -2.84 60.64
CA ALA A 649 -5.10 -3.86 59.71
C ALA A 649 -6.26 -4.68 59.10
N GLN A 650 -7.32 -4.95 59.87
CA GLN A 650 -8.51 -5.64 59.36
C GLN A 650 -9.32 -4.78 58.38
N LYS A 651 -9.39 -3.45 58.61
CA LYS A 651 -10.01 -2.52 57.66
C LYS A 651 -9.23 -2.49 56.34
N ILE A 652 -7.89 -2.47 56.42
CA ILE A 652 -7.02 -2.50 55.22
C ILE A 652 -7.26 -3.79 54.43
N VAL A 653 -7.18 -4.95 55.10
CA VAL A 653 -7.41 -6.25 54.47
C VAL A 653 -8.79 -6.31 53.83
N LYS A 654 -9.85 -5.91 54.54
CA LYS A 654 -11.22 -5.99 54.03
C LYS A 654 -11.42 -5.14 52.79
N THR A 655 -10.89 -3.92 52.77
CA THR A 655 -10.99 -3.04 51.59
C THR A 655 -10.22 -3.59 50.40
N ILE A 656 -9.01 -4.13 50.61
CA ILE A 656 -8.24 -4.78 49.54
C ILE A 656 -9.00 -6.03 49.04
N GLU A 657 -9.51 -6.86 49.94
CA GLU A 657 -10.27 -8.06 49.61
C GLU A 657 -11.51 -7.74 48.77
N GLU A 658 -12.27 -6.70 49.12
CA GLU A 658 -13.43 -6.23 48.34
C GLU A 658 -13.03 -5.87 46.89
N TYR A 659 -12.02 -5.01 46.72
CA TYR A 659 -11.53 -4.63 45.38
C TYR A 659 -10.98 -5.83 44.59
N MET A 660 -10.27 -6.73 45.26
CA MET A 660 -9.60 -7.87 44.61
C MET A 660 -10.60 -8.95 44.19
N LEU A 661 -11.62 -9.23 44.99
CA LEU A 661 -12.68 -10.16 44.63
C LEU A 661 -13.52 -9.62 43.46
N GLU A 662 -13.79 -8.32 43.44
CA GLU A 662 -14.48 -7.68 42.33
C GLU A 662 -13.65 -7.74 41.05
N MET A 663 -12.38 -7.29 41.08
CA MET A 663 -11.50 -7.34 39.91
C MET A 663 -11.28 -8.76 39.39
N LYS A 664 -11.18 -9.77 40.27
CA LYS A 664 -11.08 -11.18 39.86
C LYS A 664 -12.28 -11.64 39.04
N GLY A 665 -13.45 -11.01 39.21
CA GLY A 665 -14.65 -11.30 38.45
C GLY A 665 -14.64 -10.79 37.01
N TYR A 666 -13.79 -9.81 36.66
CA TYR A 666 -13.84 -9.15 35.35
C TYR A 666 -12.49 -8.76 34.74
N ALA A 667 -11.36 -8.92 35.42
CA ALA A 667 -10.02 -8.61 34.91
C ALA A 667 -9.37 -9.83 34.22
N THR A 668 -8.46 -9.57 33.28
CA THR A 668 -7.51 -10.59 32.81
C THR A 668 -6.55 -10.99 33.94
N TYR A 669 -6.02 -12.22 33.90
CA TYR A 669 -5.05 -12.67 34.91
C TYR A 669 -3.79 -11.79 34.97
N GLU A 670 -3.28 -11.34 33.82
CA GLU A 670 -2.09 -10.48 33.76
C GLU A 670 -2.37 -9.10 34.38
N MET A 671 -3.47 -8.44 33.99
CA MET A 671 -3.89 -7.19 34.60
C MET A 671 -4.13 -7.33 36.11
N TYR A 672 -4.77 -8.42 36.54
CA TYR A 672 -5.01 -8.72 37.95
C TYR A 672 -3.69 -8.86 38.74
N ASN A 673 -2.76 -9.69 38.25
CA ASN A 673 -1.49 -9.96 38.93
C ASN A 673 -0.61 -8.70 39.01
N ILE A 674 -0.45 -7.97 37.90
CA ILE A 674 0.37 -6.76 37.89
C ILE A 674 -0.26 -5.67 38.75
N THR A 675 -1.59 -5.46 38.67
CA THR A 675 -2.27 -4.49 39.55
C THR A 675 -2.04 -4.83 41.01
N PHE A 676 -2.07 -6.12 41.34
CA PHE A 676 -1.89 -6.57 42.71
C PHE A 676 -0.47 -6.38 43.25
N THR A 677 0.55 -6.78 42.48
CA THR A 677 1.95 -6.58 42.86
C THR A 677 2.26 -5.10 43.09
N VAL A 678 1.78 -4.22 42.21
CA VAL A 678 1.92 -2.76 42.36
C VAL A 678 1.10 -2.23 43.55
N ALA A 679 -0.09 -2.77 43.80
CA ALA A 679 -0.92 -2.39 44.94
C ALA A 679 -0.24 -2.71 46.28
N LEU A 680 0.37 -3.89 46.41
CA LEU A 680 1.12 -4.29 47.60
C LEU A 680 2.34 -3.39 47.83
N ASP A 681 3.10 -3.12 46.77
CA ASP A 681 4.28 -2.27 46.86
C ASP A 681 3.91 -0.85 47.30
N SER A 682 2.83 -0.31 46.71
CA SER A 682 2.30 1.00 47.06
C SER A 682 1.74 1.02 48.48
N LEU A 683 1.07 -0.05 48.92
CA LEU A 683 0.55 -0.21 50.27
C LEU A 683 1.67 -0.19 51.31
N MET A 684 2.72 -1.00 51.12
CA MET A 684 3.86 -1.06 52.03
C MET A 684 4.60 0.28 52.08
N THR A 685 4.80 0.92 50.93
CA THR A 685 5.38 2.27 50.84
C THR A 685 4.52 3.30 51.59
N ALA A 686 3.20 3.29 51.39
CA ALA A 686 2.27 4.20 52.04
C ALA A 686 2.22 3.96 53.56
N TYR A 687 2.19 2.69 53.99
CA TYR A 687 2.20 2.29 55.40
C TYR A 687 3.44 2.82 56.12
N LEU A 688 4.63 2.59 55.56
CA LEU A 688 5.90 3.05 56.11
C LEU A 688 5.98 4.58 56.15
N ARG A 689 5.61 5.24 55.04
CA ARG A 689 5.71 6.69 54.91
C ARG A 689 4.75 7.43 55.85
N ILE A 690 3.47 7.05 55.87
CA ILE A 690 2.47 7.66 56.76
C ILE A 690 2.83 7.39 58.22
N GLY A 691 3.31 6.17 58.52
CA GLY A 691 3.85 5.83 59.83
C GLY A 691 4.99 6.75 60.27
N TYR A 692 6.03 6.92 59.43
CA TYR A 692 7.16 7.81 59.73
C TYR A 692 6.70 9.26 59.93
N GLN A 693 5.80 9.76 59.08
CA GLN A 693 5.26 11.12 59.21
C GLN A 693 4.49 11.30 60.54
N ASN A 694 3.71 10.30 60.94
CA ASN A 694 2.97 10.32 62.21
C ASN A 694 3.92 10.38 63.42
N ILE A 695 5.06 9.70 63.39
CA ILE A 695 6.06 9.73 64.48
C ILE A 695 6.87 11.04 64.47
N LEU A 696 7.29 11.51 63.29
CA LEU A 696 8.19 12.66 63.17
C LEU A 696 7.45 14.00 63.31
N HIS A 697 6.20 14.08 62.88
CA HIS A 697 5.45 15.33 62.73
C HIS A 697 4.01 15.29 63.28
N GLY A 698 3.48 14.12 63.64
CA GLY A 698 2.11 13.92 64.12
C GLY A 698 2.01 13.52 65.60
N ASP A 699 0.95 12.78 65.93
CA ASP A 699 0.62 12.33 67.30
C ASP A 699 1.33 11.01 67.70
N GLY A 700 2.21 10.50 66.85
CA GLY A 700 2.97 9.27 67.09
C GLY A 700 4.06 9.47 68.15
N LYS A 701 4.29 8.44 68.96
CA LYS A 701 5.41 8.43 69.92
C LYS A 701 6.65 7.86 69.23
N LYS A 702 7.77 8.57 69.36
CA LYS A 702 9.08 8.03 69.00
C LYS A 702 9.32 6.65 69.63
N ILE A 703 10.02 5.78 68.91
CA ILE A 703 10.22 4.38 69.26
C ILE A 703 11.28 4.28 70.37
N ASP A 704 10.96 3.59 71.45
CA ASP A 704 11.90 3.26 72.54
C ASP A 704 12.40 1.82 72.36
N PRO A 705 13.69 1.58 72.07
CA PRO A 705 14.22 0.23 71.85
C PRO A 705 14.25 -0.64 73.12
N THR A 706 14.21 -0.03 74.31
CA THR A 706 14.31 -0.74 75.62
C THR A 706 12.98 -0.88 76.36
N ALA A 707 11.86 -0.44 75.76
CA ALA A 707 10.55 -0.42 76.42
C ALA A 707 9.87 -1.81 76.42
N VAL A 708 10.17 -2.64 77.42
CA VAL A 708 9.53 -3.96 77.63
C VAL A 708 8.34 -3.91 78.62
N LYS A 709 8.11 -2.77 79.29
CA LYS A 709 7.08 -2.68 80.34
C LYS A 709 5.66 -2.47 79.79
N LYS A 710 4.88 -3.57 79.79
CA LYS A 710 3.40 -3.71 79.62
C LYS A 710 2.87 -4.17 78.24
N HIS A 711 3.46 -5.18 77.61
CA HIS A 711 2.82 -5.91 76.48
C HIS A 711 2.36 -5.02 75.31
N LYS A 712 3.10 -3.96 75.00
CA LYS A 712 2.82 -3.05 73.86
C LYS A 712 4.13 -2.58 73.25
N SER A 713 5.03 -3.51 72.94
CA SER A 713 6.25 -3.17 72.21
C SER A 713 5.90 -2.83 70.76
N PHE A 714 6.70 -1.95 70.14
CA PHE A 714 6.54 -1.61 68.72
C PHE A 714 6.63 -2.85 67.83
N ALA A 715 7.55 -3.77 68.15
CA ALA A 715 7.72 -5.05 67.47
C ALA A 715 6.48 -5.95 67.53
N GLU A 716 5.85 -6.11 68.71
CA GLU A 716 4.61 -6.90 68.84
C GLU A 716 3.46 -6.31 68.00
N ALA A 717 3.35 -4.97 67.95
CA ALA A 717 2.30 -4.31 67.19
C ALA A 717 2.48 -4.42 65.66
N VAL A 718 3.72 -4.35 65.17
CA VAL A 718 4.03 -4.58 63.74
C VAL A 718 3.82 -6.05 63.37
N ASN A 719 4.31 -7.00 64.18
CA ASN A 719 4.12 -8.43 63.93
C ASN A 719 2.65 -8.85 63.94
N ARG A 720 1.81 -8.23 64.78
CA ARG A 720 0.35 -8.41 64.74
C ARG A 720 -0.21 -8.00 63.38
N ASP A 721 0.20 -6.84 62.88
CA ASP A 721 -0.33 -6.33 61.61
C ASP A 721 0.16 -7.16 60.43
N ILE A 722 1.42 -7.63 60.44
CA ILE A 722 1.94 -8.61 59.47
C ILE A 722 1.07 -9.88 59.47
N GLY A 723 0.78 -10.44 60.65
CA GLY A 723 -0.05 -11.64 60.76
C GLY A 723 -1.47 -11.44 60.21
N ILE A 724 -2.10 -10.30 60.51
CA ILE A 724 -3.45 -9.98 60.01
C ILE A 724 -3.45 -9.79 58.48
N ILE A 725 -2.43 -9.12 57.92
CA ILE A 725 -2.34 -8.88 56.47
C ILE A 725 -2.05 -10.19 55.73
N TYR A 726 -1.15 -11.02 56.27
CA TYR A 726 -0.83 -12.32 55.69
C TYR A 726 -2.04 -13.26 55.69
N GLU A 727 -2.64 -13.55 56.86
CA GLU A 727 -3.80 -14.43 56.97
C GLU A 727 -5.01 -13.91 56.17
N GLY A 728 -5.15 -12.58 56.11
CA GLY A 728 -6.22 -11.91 55.41
C GLY A 728 -6.14 -12.03 53.89
N LEU A 729 -4.95 -11.92 53.31
CA LEU A 729 -4.78 -11.90 51.86
C LEU A 729 -4.36 -13.25 51.25
N ASP A 730 -3.86 -14.21 52.05
CA ASP A 730 -3.38 -15.53 51.59
C ASP A 730 -4.37 -16.27 50.67
N HIS A 731 -5.67 -16.20 50.96
CA HIS A 731 -6.70 -16.89 50.20
C HIS A 731 -6.97 -16.32 48.79
N LEU A 732 -6.45 -15.12 48.50
CA LEU A 732 -6.62 -14.45 47.20
C LEU A 732 -5.55 -14.88 46.19
N PHE A 733 -4.45 -15.49 46.64
CA PHE A 733 -3.24 -15.69 45.85
C PHE A 733 -2.99 -17.11 45.35
N SER A 734 -2.27 -17.18 44.24
CA SER A 734 -1.53 -18.37 43.84
C SER A 734 -0.29 -18.54 44.74
N ARG A 735 0.35 -19.72 44.73
CA ARG A 735 1.54 -19.92 45.58
C ARG A 735 2.69 -19.01 45.18
N LYS A 736 2.82 -18.74 43.88
CA LYS A 736 3.81 -17.78 43.35
C LYS A 736 3.60 -16.38 43.93
N ASP A 737 2.35 -15.92 43.99
CA ASP A 737 2.04 -14.57 44.47
C ASP A 737 2.15 -14.47 46.01
N VAL A 738 1.91 -15.55 46.75
CA VAL A 738 2.17 -15.61 48.20
C VAL A 738 3.66 -15.40 48.51
N LEU A 739 4.57 -15.94 47.70
CA LEU A 739 6.01 -15.67 47.86
C LEU A 739 6.32 -14.18 47.68
N TYR A 740 5.67 -13.50 46.73
CA TYR A 740 5.80 -12.05 46.54
C TYR A 740 5.24 -11.28 47.75
N LEU A 741 4.09 -11.69 48.29
CA LEU A 741 3.50 -11.10 49.49
C LEU A 741 4.45 -11.21 50.69
N VAL A 742 5.05 -12.39 50.93
CA VAL A 742 6.02 -12.57 52.02
C VAL A 742 7.22 -11.65 51.83
N LYS A 743 7.74 -11.54 50.60
CA LYS A 743 8.85 -10.62 50.28
C LYS A 743 8.47 -9.14 50.36
N SER A 744 7.21 -8.75 50.20
CA SER A 744 6.81 -7.34 50.41
C SER A 744 6.61 -7.05 51.90
N LEU A 745 6.09 -8.01 52.67
CA LEU A 745 5.91 -7.91 54.12
C LEU A 745 7.23 -7.92 54.90
N SER A 746 8.31 -8.51 54.38
CA SER A 746 9.64 -8.47 55.01
C SER A 746 10.15 -7.04 55.22
N ALA A 747 9.67 -6.04 54.48
CA ALA A 747 9.97 -4.63 54.74
C ALA A 747 9.57 -4.20 56.16
N LEU A 748 8.47 -4.72 56.69
CA LEU A 748 7.99 -4.45 58.05
C LEU A 748 8.78 -5.24 59.10
N GLU A 749 9.27 -6.43 58.75
CA GLU A 749 10.16 -7.21 59.60
C GLU A 749 11.53 -6.52 59.74
N PHE A 750 12.11 -6.05 58.63
CA PHE A 750 13.34 -5.26 58.65
C PHE A 750 13.17 -3.93 59.38
N LEU A 751 12.00 -3.28 59.26
CA LEU A 751 11.69 -2.11 60.09
C LEU A 751 11.76 -2.47 61.58
N THR A 752 11.23 -3.63 61.97
CA THR A 752 11.25 -4.10 63.35
C THR A 752 12.68 -4.39 63.82
N ALA A 753 13.50 -5.01 62.98
CA ALA A 753 14.93 -5.22 63.24
C ALA A 753 15.64 -3.87 63.47
N LEU A 754 15.54 -2.93 62.52
CA LEU A 754 16.14 -1.59 62.61
C LEU A 754 15.63 -0.77 63.82
N ALA A 755 14.38 -0.97 64.22
CA ALA A 755 13.79 -0.31 65.38
C ALA A 755 14.26 -0.88 66.73
N THR A 756 14.73 -2.14 66.76
CA THR A 756 15.10 -2.85 67.99
C THR A 756 16.60 -3.12 68.17
N CYS A 757 17.44 -2.82 67.17
CA CYS A 757 18.90 -2.95 67.29
C CYS A 757 19.48 -2.24 68.53
N GLU A 758 20.42 -2.89 69.22
CA GLU A 758 21.12 -2.34 70.40
C GLU A 758 22.31 -1.45 69.99
N ASN A 759 23.11 -1.85 68.99
CA ASN A 759 24.29 -1.09 68.52
C ASN A 759 24.10 -0.55 67.09
N ILE A 760 23.61 0.68 66.98
CA ILE A 760 23.27 1.33 65.70
C ILE A 760 24.48 1.46 64.73
N ILE A 761 25.72 1.52 65.22
CA ILE A 761 26.91 1.79 64.40
C ILE A 761 27.47 0.52 63.72
N GLU A 762 27.25 -0.65 64.32
CA GLU A 762 27.78 -1.94 63.84
C GLU A 762 26.66 -2.82 63.27
N ASP A 763 25.52 -2.92 63.95
CA ASP A 763 24.42 -3.80 63.56
C ASP A 763 23.68 -3.32 62.30
N VAL A 764 23.52 -2.01 62.11
CA VAL A 764 22.76 -1.45 60.97
C VAL A 764 23.46 -1.67 59.63
N PRO A 765 24.79 -1.46 59.50
CA PRO A 765 25.53 -1.86 58.30
C PRO A 765 25.47 -3.36 57.99
N GLU A 766 25.52 -4.23 59.00
CA GLU A 766 25.44 -5.68 58.80
C GLU A 766 24.06 -6.13 58.32
N ILE A 767 22.98 -5.62 58.94
CA ILE A 767 21.60 -5.88 58.50
C ILE A 767 21.36 -5.33 57.08
N TRP A 768 21.95 -4.18 56.75
CA TRP A 768 21.86 -3.59 55.41
C TRP A 768 22.54 -4.46 54.35
N GLU A 769 23.77 -4.91 54.60
CA GLU A 769 24.55 -5.71 53.64
C GLU A 769 24.02 -7.13 53.46
N HIS A 770 23.63 -7.80 54.54
CA HIS A 770 23.34 -9.23 54.54
C HIS A 770 21.85 -9.59 54.52
N GLU A 771 20.94 -8.68 54.89
CA GLU A 771 19.50 -9.00 54.96
C GLU A 771 18.69 -8.12 54.00
N ILE A 772 18.89 -6.80 54.05
CA ILE A 772 18.08 -5.85 53.27
C ILE A 772 18.49 -5.83 51.79
N LEU A 773 19.79 -5.79 51.46
CA LEU A 773 20.26 -5.78 50.06
C LEU A 773 20.12 -7.14 49.36
N GLU A 774 20.07 -8.25 50.12
CA GLU A 774 19.77 -9.58 49.56
C GLU A 774 18.31 -9.67 49.11
N THR A 775 17.39 -9.08 49.89
CA THR A 775 15.95 -9.11 49.61
C THR A 775 15.51 -8.00 48.65
N TYR A 776 16.08 -6.80 48.80
CA TYR A 776 15.78 -5.60 48.01
C TYR A 776 17.08 -5.01 47.42
N TYR A 777 17.47 -5.52 46.26
CA TYR A 777 18.72 -5.15 45.58
C TYR A 777 18.89 -3.63 45.39
N ASP A 778 17.79 -2.93 45.08
CA ASP A 778 17.79 -1.49 44.79
C ASP A 778 17.19 -0.61 45.89
N CYS A 779 17.06 -1.12 47.13
CA CYS A 779 16.46 -0.39 48.25
C CYS A 779 17.02 1.04 48.42
N SER A 780 16.13 2.01 48.66
CA SER A 780 16.49 3.38 48.98
C SER A 780 17.02 3.51 50.41
N VAL A 781 18.16 4.19 50.58
CA VAL A 781 18.76 4.44 51.92
C VAL A 781 17.86 5.36 52.78
N GLU A 782 16.94 6.08 52.14
CA GLU A 782 15.93 6.90 52.81
C GLU A 782 14.97 6.06 53.67
N PHE A 783 14.80 4.77 53.37
CA PHE A 783 14.05 3.83 54.22
C PHE A 783 14.71 3.69 55.60
N VAL A 784 16.01 3.39 55.63
CA VAL A 784 16.80 3.24 56.87
C VAL A 784 16.91 4.57 57.60
N ARG A 785 17.10 5.68 56.86
CA ARG A 785 17.09 7.03 57.44
C ARG A 785 15.79 7.34 58.17
N GLY A 786 14.64 7.06 57.55
CA GLY A 786 13.33 7.25 58.15
C GLY A 786 13.17 6.44 59.44
N ALA A 787 13.54 5.16 59.41
CA ALA A 787 13.49 4.27 60.57
C ALA A 787 14.34 4.79 61.76
N LEU A 788 15.59 5.20 61.49
CA LEU A 788 16.51 5.69 62.52
C LEU A 788 16.04 7.01 63.16
N LEU A 789 15.49 7.94 62.37
CA LEU A 789 14.96 9.22 62.88
C LEU A 789 13.73 9.05 63.77
N CYS A 790 12.98 7.95 63.60
CA CYS A 790 11.82 7.61 64.41
C CYS A 790 12.17 7.10 65.81
N ARG A 791 13.44 6.76 66.08
CA ARG A 791 13.90 6.29 67.40
C ARG A 791 14.16 7.45 68.39
N LYS A 792 14.07 7.17 69.68
CA LYS A 792 14.36 8.15 70.76
C LYS A 792 15.83 8.30 71.11
N ASP A 793 16.63 7.26 70.87
CA ASP A 793 18.04 7.16 71.22
C ASP A 793 18.99 7.70 70.14
N VAL A 794 18.46 8.10 68.98
CA VAL A 794 19.23 8.57 67.83
C VAL A 794 19.12 10.09 67.65
N ASP A 795 20.27 10.75 67.54
CA ASP A 795 20.39 12.16 67.20
C ASP A 795 20.61 12.37 65.70
N ASN A 796 20.01 13.42 65.11
CA ASN A 796 20.16 13.75 63.67
C ASN A 796 21.61 13.87 63.18
N LYS A 797 22.58 14.11 64.08
CA LYS A 797 24.00 14.25 63.76
C LYS A 797 24.70 12.92 63.49
N THR A 798 24.21 11.81 64.06
CA THR A 798 24.82 10.47 63.87
C THR A 798 24.29 9.76 62.63
N VAL A 799 23.11 10.17 62.15
CA VAL A 799 22.44 9.57 60.98
C VAL A 799 23.13 9.90 59.66
N GLY A 800 23.68 11.12 59.50
CA GLY A 800 24.33 11.56 58.25
C GLY A 800 25.54 10.69 57.83
N PRO A 801 26.57 10.54 58.67
CA PRO A 801 27.75 9.71 58.37
C PRO A 801 27.43 8.23 58.18
N LEU A 802 26.40 7.71 58.89
CA LEU A 802 25.96 6.33 58.75
C LEU A 802 25.35 6.08 57.36
N ILE A 803 24.56 7.02 56.84
CA ILE A 803 23.97 6.93 55.49
C ILE A 803 25.04 6.93 54.39
N GLU A 804 26.07 7.77 54.52
CA GLU A 804 27.21 7.78 53.59
C GLU A 804 27.88 6.41 53.54
N ARG A 805 28.07 5.78 54.70
CA ARG A 805 28.60 4.41 54.80
C ARG A 805 27.67 3.36 54.16
N LEU A 806 26.35 3.47 54.32
CA LEU A 806 25.39 2.54 53.70
C LEU A 806 25.35 2.69 52.18
N LEU A 807 25.54 3.91 51.65
CA LEU A 807 25.67 4.16 50.21
C LEU A 807 26.92 3.52 49.62
N GLU A 808 28.06 3.59 50.33
CA GLU A 808 29.29 2.91 49.93
C GLU A 808 29.10 1.39 49.89
N ILE A 809 28.44 0.81 50.90
CA ILE A 809 28.12 -0.62 50.97
C ILE A 809 27.20 -1.02 49.81
N LYS A 810 26.15 -0.24 49.52
CA LYS A 810 25.25 -0.49 48.38
C LYS A 810 26.02 -0.51 47.05
N ASN A 811 26.86 0.50 46.81
CA ASN A 811 27.66 0.57 45.58
C ASN A 811 28.65 -0.60 45.47
N HIS A 812 29.21 -1.07 46.58
CA HIS A 812 30.09 -2.24 46.60
C HIS A 812 29.33 -3.53 46.31
N TYR A 813 28.16 -3.70 46.92
CA TYR A 813 27.29 -4.86 46.73
C TYR A 813 26.82 -4.99 45.27
N GLN A 814 26.39 -3.90 44.65
CA GLN A 814 25.96 -3.87 43.24
C GLN A 814 27.10 -4.13 42.25
N GLN A 815 28.36 -3.93 42.65
CA GLN A 815 29.52 -4.31 41.85
C GLN A 815 29.89 -5.81 42.02
N ALA A 816 29.51 -6.41 43.16
CA ALA A 816 29.88 -7.77 43.51
C ALA A 816 28.81 -8.81 43.12
N VAL A 817 27.53 -8.43 43.15
CA VAL A 817 26.37 -9.31 42.92
C VAL A 817 25.63 -8.87 41.66
N PRO A 818 25.35 -9.78 40.69
CA PRO A 818 24.52 -9.45 39.54
C PRO A 818 23.06 -9.22 39.95
N ALA A 819 22.35 -8.35 39.22
CA ALA A 819 20.95 -8.03 39.50
C ALA A 819 20.05 -9.28 39.42
N PRO A 820 19.11 -9.47 40.36
CA PRO A 820 18.14 -10.57 40.34
C PRO A 820 17.22 -10.53 39.10
N GLU A 821 16.81 -11.69 38.58
CA GLU A 821 15.85 -11.79 37.46
C GLU A 821 14.41 -11.39 37.84
N SER A 822 14.08 -11.33 39.13
CA SER A 822 12.77 -10.90 39.64
C SER A 822 12.96 -10.07 40.91
N GLU A 823 13.11 -8.76 40.73
CA GLU A 823 13.26 -7.82 41.83
C GLU A 823 11.90 -7.42 42.41
N VAL A 824 11.83 -7.35 43.74
CA VAL A 824 10.69 -6.77 44.45
C VAL A 824 10.89 -5.26 44.53
N VAL A 825 9.95 -4.49 43.98
CA VAL A 825 10.12 -3.04 43.74
C VAL A 825 9.71 -2.19 44.95
N THR A 826 9.13 -2.81 46.00
CA THR A 826 8.54 -2.19 47.18
C THR A 826 9.34 -1.02 47.80
N LEU A 827 10.68 -1.02 47.76
CA LEU A 827 11.53 0.00 48.41
C LEU A 827 12.53 0.72 47.47
N ASN A 828 12.52 0.46 46.16
CA ASN A 828 13.57 0.94 45.25
C ASN A 828 13.64 2.48 45.14
N HIS A 829 12.50 3.16 45.23
CA HIS A 829 12.39 4.63 45.15
C HIS A 829 11.78 5.25 46.41
N PHE A 830 11.89 4.57 47.56
CA PHE A 830 11.26 5.01 48.79
C PHE A 830 11.82 6.37 49.25
N VAL A 831 10.91 7.29 49.61
CA VAL A 831 11.24 8.59 50.20
C VAL A 831 10.40 8.77 51.47
N TYR A 832 11.07 8.94 52.61
CA TYR A 832 10.37 9.05 53.90
C TYR A 832 9.67 10.40 54.11
N THR A 833 9.98 11.43 53.31
CA THR A 833 9.43 12.81 53.43
C THR A 833 8.17 13.06 52.64
#